data_AF-A0A2T4BJC5-F1
#
_entry.id   AF-A0A2T4BJC5-F1
#
_cell.length_a   1.000
_cell.length_b   1.000
_cell.length_c   1.000
_cell.angle_alpha   90.00
_cell.angle_beta   90.00
_cell.angle_gamma   90.00
#
_symmetry.space_group_name_H-M   'P 1'
#
loop_
_entity.id
_entity.type
_entity.pdbx_description
1 polymer ?
#
loop_
_entity_poly.entity_id
_entity_poly.type
_entity_poly.pdbx_seq_one_letter_code
_entity_poly.pdbx_strand_id
1 'polypeptide(L)'
;MRELGEMGMKLQSAVKIQRLAVETSDLSRCDTEKVREEAFKLRPAILRQSKVKREKQLETKAVTTSSVDAGLDADVEAADASEEKADAEVVERSARRAPPVNSDVLPLPWEGRLGYACLNTYLRAANPPVFSSRTCRIASIIEHRHPLQDPTQPEHSTKNRPDKTQPPDAQRGMKFVQELGLANARDIVKMLRWNEKYGIRFMRLSSEMFPFASHEEHGYKLAPFAADVLAEAGRVAAEFGHRLTTHPGQYTQIASPRKEVVDAAFRDLEYHHEMLSLLKLPEQLDRDAVMILHMGGVYGDKAATLDRFRQNYAKLSDGVKKRLVLENDDVSWSVHDLLPICEELNIPLVLDYHHHNIVFDASMREGTQDIISLYDRIAKTWTRKKIKQKMHYSEPVADAVTPRDRRKHSARVKTLPPCAPDMDLMIEAKDKEQAVFELMRTFKLPGWNLFNDIVPYERDDEPKKETKRAKKAEKDNPSDENGVYAVNAISPEECAMGGKQNRWFKALPGSTFHENIEITDFRERNAGRGIGSQDTAMEVDDKPQQDPWSTLIIVMMYEYFKGSESKWKPYIDVLPASFETPMFWTDAELDELQASATRSKVGKESAEKMFQDKVLPVVRANHHLFPTSQTYSDEDLIQLAHRMGSTIMSYAFDFQNEDEEDENDTEEWVEEREAKSTMGMVPMADILNADAEYNAHVNYGDDALTVTALRTIRAGEEIFNYYGPHPNSELLRRYGYVTSKHSRYDVVELPWSLVEESVVASLGLSNEQLKKARGYLDSDELEDTFVLERESEEPNSDGTLTGSARFSEIPEDLQDQLKSLLKAVRKVDPSSIADKRKRDEIQHTILIRALDTLASRYPTSITEDERILSGSGISERHKAAVTVRLGEKRLIQEAKTYLLGIASDAADTDDSSAPHKKARRSG
;
A
#
# COMPACT_ATOMS: atom_id res chain seq x y z
N MET A 1 -24.51 -23.92 -8.57
CA MET A 1 -23.59 -23.36 -9.58
C MET A 1 -24.28 -22.96 -10.89
N ARG A 2 -25.16 -23.78 -11.49
CA ARG A 2 -25.83 -23.43 -12.77
C ARG A 2 -26.80 -22.22 -12.68
N GLU A 3 -27.54 -22.08 -11.58
CA GLU A 3 -28.51 -20.97 -11.40
C GLU A 3 -27.85 -19.62 -11.04
N LEU A 4 -26.63 -19.62 -10.49
CA LEU A 4 -25.87 -18.41 -10.14
C LEU A 4 -25.20 -17.78 -11.38
N GLY A 5 -24.68 -18.60 -12.30
CA GLY A 5 -24.20 -18.15 -13.60
C GLY A 5 -25.31 -17.49 -14.43
N GLU A 6 -26.53 -18.00 -14.33
CA GLU A 6 -27.69 -17.42 -15.03
C GLU A 6 -28.12 -16.05 -14.48
N MET A 7 -27.94 -15.79 -13.19
CA MET A 7 -28.32 -14.51 -12.56
C MET A 7 -27.25 -13.44 -12.77
N GLY A 8 -25.96 -13.79 -12.68
CA GLY A 8 -24.84 -12.91 -13.06
C GLY A 8 -24.87 -12.53 -14.55
N MET A 9 -25.18 -13.50 -15.42
CA MET A 9 -25.39 -13.22 -16.85
C MET A 9 -26.62 -12.34 -17.10
N LYS A 10 -27.70 -12.47 -16.32
CA LYS A 10 -28.88 -11.58 -16.43
C LYS A 10 -28.57 -10.15 -16.06
N LEU A 11 -27.78 -9.91 -15.01
CA LEU A 11 -27.40 -8.55 -14.58
C LEU A 11 -26.43 -7.91 -15.59
N GLN A 12 -25.40 -8.64 -16.03
CA GLN A 12 -24.49 -8.19 -17.09
C GLN A 12 -25.24 -7.96 -18.41
N SER A 13 -26.24 -8.79 -18.71
CA SER A 13 -27.11 -8.60 -19.88
C SER A 13 -28.01 -7.39 -19.72
N ALA A 14 -28.58 -7.11 -18.53
CA ALA A 14 -29.41 -5.93 -18.29
C ALA A 14 -28.60 -4.63 -18.42
N VAL A 15 -27.40 -4.58 -17.84
CA VAL A 15 -26.46 -3.45 -17.98
C VAL A 15 -26.03 -3.28 -19.44
N LYS A 16 -25.76 -4.38 -20.16
CA LYS A 16 -25.42 -4.35 -21.59
C LYS A 16 -26.61 -3.95 -22.48
N ILE A 17 -27.83 -4.35 -22.14
CA ILE A 17 -29.07 -3.99 -22.84
C ILE A 17 -29.39 -2.51 -22.64
N GLN A 18 -29.25 -1.98 -21.43
CA GLN A 18 -29.45 -0.56 -21.16
C GLN A 18 -28.33 0.30 -21.76
N ARG A 19 -27.08 -0.18 -21.75
CA ARG A 19 -25.96 0.42 -22.48
C ARG A 19 -26.23 0.47 -23.99
N LEU A 20 -26.70 -0.63 -24.59
CA LEU A 20 -27.08 -0.69 -26.00
C LEU A 20 -28.26 0.23 -26.30
N ALA A 21 -29.26 0.32 -25.41
CA ALA A 21 -30.40 1.22 -25.58
C ALA A 21 -29.96 2.70 -25.63
N VAL A 22 -29.01 3.10 -24.78
CA VAL A 22 -28.40 4.44 -24.76
C VAL A 22 -27.48 4.68 -25.96
N GLU A 23 -26.73 3.65 -26.41
CA GLU A 23 -25.90 3.70 -27.62
C GLU A 23 -26.75 3.78 -28.91
N THR A 24 -27.99 3.26 -28.90
CA THR A 24 -28.91 3.30 -30.05
C THR A 24 -29.83 4.51 -30.10
N SER A 25 -29.84 5.36 -29.07
CA SER A 25 -30.69 6.56 -29.05
C SER A 25 -29.91 7.79 -29.51
N ASP A 26 -29.48 7.81 -30.78
CA ASP A 26 -29.12 9.04 -31.48
C ASP A 26 -30.14 9.30 -32.60
N LEU A 27 -31.06 10.22 -32.27
CA LEU A 27 -31.96 11.01 -33.12
C LEU A 27 -32.93 10.33 -34.12
N SER A 28 -34.22 10.51 -33.80
CA SER A 28 -35.33 10.79 -34.72
C SER A 28 -35.86 9.64 -35.61
N ARG A 29 -37.14 9.31 -35.40
CA ARG A 29 -38.02 8.42 -36.19
C ARG A 29 -37.78 6.90 -36.04
N CYS A 30 -38.48 6.25 -35.11
CA CYS A 30 -39.03 4.92 -35.37
C CYS A 30 -40.21 4.59 -34.43
N ASP A 31 -41.22 3.93 -34.99
CA ASP A 31 -42.55 3.67 -34.42
C ASP A 31 -42.51 2.50 -33.41
N THR A 32 -42.98 2.73 -32.19
CA THR A 32 -42.77 1.88 -31.00
C THR A 32 -43.61 0.59 -30.99
N GLU A 33 -44.63 0.50 -31.84
CA GLU A 33 -45.52 -0.68 -31.91
C GLU A 33 -44.88 -1.87 -32.64
N LYS A 34 -44.06 -1.64 -33.68
CA LYS A 34 -43.46 -2.73 -34.47
C LYS A 34 -42.36 -3.51 -33.75
N VAL A 35 -41.60 -2.85 -32.88
CA VAL A 35 -40.53 -3.50 -32.08
C VAL A 35 -41.14 -4.45 -31.04
N ARG A 36 -42.37 -4.18 -30.60
CA ARG A 36 -43.08 -4.96 -29.59
C ARG A 36 -43.65 -6.27 -30.13
N GLU A 37 -44.05 -6.32 -31.41
CA GLU A 37 -44.57 -7.53 -32.05
C GLU A 37 -43.48 -8.56 -32.41
N GLU A 38 -42.26 -8.12 -32.76
CA GLU A 38 -41.17 -9.04 -33.09
C GLU A 38 -40.56 -9.71 -31.85
N ALA A 39 -40.53 -9.01 -30.71
CA ALA A 39 -40.04 -9.56 -29.44
C ALA A 39 -40.92 -10.71 -28.89
N PHE A 40 -42.18 -10.83 -29.32
CA PHE A 40 -43.09 -11.89 -28.87
C PHE A 40 -42.96 -13.21 -29.64
N LYS A 41 -42.20 -13.26 -30.75
CA LYS A 41 -42.10 -14.47 -31.60
C LYS A 41 -40.99 -15.46 -31.22
N LEU A 42 -40.12 -15.15 -30.26
CA LEU A 42 -39.00 -16.00 -29.86
C LEU A 42 -39.12 -16.49 -28.40
N ARG A 43 -39.91 -17.54 -28.18
CA ARG A 43 -39.84 -18.42 -26.99
C ARG A 43 -40.06 -19.88 -27.42
N PRO A 44 -39.17 -20.83 -27.08
CA PRO A 44 -39.48 -22.26 -27.19
C PRO A 44 -40.28 -22.74 -25.98
N ALA A 45 -41.24 -23.63 -26.24
CA ALA A 45 -42.11 -24.28 -25.26
C ALA A 45 -41.58 -25.67 -24.86
N ILE A 46 -41.53 -26.00 -23.56
CA ILE A 46 -41.54 -27.41 -23.07
C ILE A 46 -42.39 -27.52 -21.80
N LEU A 47 -43.30 -28.50 -21.82
CA LEU A 47 -44.32 -28.84 -20.83
C LEU A 47 -43.94 -30.10 -20.03
N ARG A 48 -44.21 -30.04 -18.71
CA ARG A 48 -44.62 -31.06 -17.71
C ARG A 48 -44.57 -32.58 -18.02
N GLN A 49 -44.04 -33.35 -17.06
CA GLN A 49 -44.61 -34.52 -16.33
C GLN A 49 -43.55 -34.93 -15.27
N SER A 50 -43.78 -35.35 -14.02
CA SER A 50 -44.95 -35.84 -13.28
C SER A 50 -44.62 -35.87 -11.76
N LYS A 51 -45.58 -35.45 -10.92
CA LYS A 51 -45.67 -35.75 -9.47
C LYS A 51 -46.04 -37.24 -9.28
N VAL A 52 -45.39 -37.97 -8.37
CA VAL A 52 -46.03 -39.04 -7.54
C VAL A 52 -45.23 -39.27 -6.25
N LYS A 53 -45.97 -39.39 -5.13
CA LYS A 53 -45.67 -39.99 -3.80
C LYS A 53 -45.10 -39.14 -2.65
N ARG A 54 -46.08 -38.46 -2.04
CA ARG A 54 -46.33 -38.15 -0.62
C ARG A 54 -45.88 -39.19 0.43
N GLU A 55 -45.57 -38.63 1.61
CA GLU A 55 -45.95 -39.05 2.98
C GLU A 55 -45.54 -40.43 3.50
N LYS A 56 -44.73 -40.45 4.58
CA LYS A 56 -45.21 -40.85 5.91
C LYS A 56 -44.15 -40.74 7.01
N GLN A 57 -44.68 -40.43 8.20
CA GLN A 57 -44.24 -40.78 9.56
C GLN A 57 -43.34 -39.79 10.33
N LEU A 58 -44.08 -38.88 10.98
CA LEU A 58 -43.91 -38.52 12.39
C LEU A 58 -43.82 -39.74 13.33
N GLU A 59 -43.25 -39.44 14.50
CA GLU A 59 -43.48 -39.99 15.86
C GLU A 59 -42.63 -41.16 16.39
N THR A 60 -41.90 -40.84 17.48
CA THR A 60 -41.70 -41.55 18.79
C THR A 60 -40.23 -41.84 19.11
N LYS A 61 -39.73 -41.81 20.36
CA LYS A 61 -40.12 -41.34 21.70
C LYS A 61 -38.83 -41.34 22.54
N ALA A 62 -38.86 -40.62 23.66
CA ALA A 62 -37.78 -40.44 24.63
C ALA A 62 -37.66 -41.57 25.69
N VAL A 63 -36.60 -41.45 26.52
CA VAL A 63 -36.36 -42.00 27.90
C VAL A 63 -35.75 -43.44 27.93
N THR A 64 -34.64 -43.79 28.62
CA THR A 64 -34.30 -43.71 30.06
C THR A 64 -32.81 -44.05 30.38
N THR A 65 -32.30 -43.40 31.45
CA THR A 65 -31.22 -43.63 32.46
C THR A 65 -30.25 -44.84 32.54
N SER A 66 -29.00 -44.49 32.89
CA SER A 66 -28.07 -44.95 33.97
C SER A 66 -26.97 -46.02 33.75
N SER A 67 -25.73 -45.61 34.12
CA SER A 67 -24.69 -46.29 34.95
C SER A 67 -23.27 -46.45 34.35
N VAL A 68 -22.29 -45.86 35.08
CA VAL A 68 -20.82 -46.12 35.25
C VAL A 68 -20.23 -47.33 34.49
N ASP A 69 -19.08 -47.29 33.79
CA ASP A 69 -17.70 -47.03 34.23
C ASP A 69 -16.72 -47.23 33.04
N ALA A 70 -15.49 -46.72 33.19
CA ALA A 70 -14.22 -47.03 32.50
C ALA A 70 -13.98 -46.73 31.00
N GLY A 71 -12.90 -45.99 30.72
CA GLY A 71 -12.12 -46.12 29.48
C GLY A 71 -11.52 -44.83 28.93
N LEU A 72 -10.19 -44.71 28.99
CA LEU A 72 -9.35 -43.63 28.47
C LEU A 72 -9.27 -43.62 26.92
N ASP A 73 -8.84 -42.46 26.40
CA ASP A 73 -8.32 -42.19 25.04
C ASP A 73 -9.35 -42.04 23.89
N ALA A 74 -9.81 -40.79 23.67
CA ALA A 74 -10.08 -40.18 22.36
C ALA A 74 -10.88 -38.86 22.53
N ASP A 75 -10.22 -37.72 22.78
CA ASP A 75 -10.91 -36.40 22.75
C ASP A 75 -9.90 -35.25 22.55
N VAL A 76 -9.06 -35.34 21.50
CA VAL A 76 -8.26 -34.19 21.01
C VAL A 76 -8.42 -33.98 19.48
N GLU A 77 -8.93 -34.96 18.73
CA GLU A 77 -9.14 -34.81 17.27
C GLU A 77 -10.51 -34.23 16.86
N ALA A 78 -11.41 -33.94 17.81
CA ALA A 78 -12.75 -33.45 17.50
C ALA A 78 -12.90 -31.91 17.52
N ALA A 79 -11.91 -31.18 18.06
CA ALA A 79 -11.92 -29.72 18.10
C ALA A 79 -11.37 -29.10 16.81
N ASP A 80 -10.26 -29.64 16.27
CA ASP A 80 -9.61 -29.17 15.02
C ASP A 80 -10.53 -29.31 13.79
N ALA A 81 -11.30 -30.41 13.70
CA ALA A 81 -12.20 -30.64 12.58
C ALA A 81 -13.45 -29.74 12.59
N SER A 82 -13.69 -28.99 13.67
CA SER A 82 -14.83 -28.06 13.80
C SER A 82 -14.47 -26.63 13.39
N GLU A 83 -13.20 -26.24 13.53
CA GLU A 83 -12.68 -24.94 13.10
C GLU A 83 -12.34 -24.95 11.59
N GLU A 84 -11.71 -26.01 11.07
CA GLU A 84 -11.50 -26.17 9.62
C GLU A 84 -12.80 -26.18 8.80
N LYS A 85 -13.89 -26.68 9.39
CA LYS A 85 -15.22 -26.64 8.77
C LYS A 85 -15.86 -25.27 8.82
N ALA A 86 -15.61 -24.47 9.87
CA ALA A 86 -16.11 -23.11 9.97
C ALA A 86 -15.45 -22.19 8.94
N ASP A 87 -14.14 -22.33 8.74
CA ASP A 87 -13.38 -21.56 7.75
C ASP A 87 -13.74 -21.96 6.30
N ALA A 88 -13.89 -23.25 6.03
CA ALA A 88 -14.37 -23.73 4.73
C ALA A 88 -15.79 -23.24 4.41
N GLU A 89 -16.68 -23.15 5.42
CA GLU A 89 -18.06 -22.67 5.25
C GLU A 89 -18.15 -21.14 5.07
N VAL A 90 -17.21 -20.38 5.66
CA VAL A 90 -17.04 -18.92 5.44
C VAL A 90 -16.53 -18.63 4.02
N VAL A 91 -15.56 -19.41 3.53
CA VAL A 91 -15.06 -19.29 2.14
C VAL A 91 -16.16 -19.66 1.13
N GLU A 92 -16.95 -20.71 1.39
CA GLU A 92 -18.02 -21.15 0.48
C GLU A 92 -19.24 -20.19 0.46
N ARG A 93 -19.55 -19.51 1.58
CA ARG A 93 -20.55 -18.44 1.64
C ARG A 93 -20.11 -17.18 0.87
N SER A 94 -18.81 -16.89 0.87
CA SER A 94 -18.25 -15.68 0.26
C SER A 94 -18.26 -15.73 -1.28
N ALA A 95 -18.06 -16.91 -1.87
CA ALA A 95 -18.17 -17.11 -3.33
C ALA A 95 -19.61 -17.03 -3.89
N ARG A 96 -20.63 -16.98 -3.02
CA ARG A 96 -22.07 -16.90 -3.38
C ARG A 96 -22.68 -15.51 -3.17
N ARG A 97 -21.87 -14.50 -2.84
CA ARG A 97 -22.33 -13.18 -2.42
C ARG A 97 -22.82 -12.33 -3.60
N ALA A 98 -23.91 -11.60 -3.39
CA ALA A 98 -24.43 -10.65 -4.38
C ALA A 98 -23.48 -9.44 -4.54
N PRO A 99 -23.44 -8.79 -5.73
CA PRO A 99 -22.63 -7.59 -5.94
C PRO A 99 -23.01 -6.46 -4.97
N PRO A 100 -22.08 -5.52 -4.69
CA PRO A 100 -22.32 -4.40 -3.76
C PRO A 100 -23.58 -3.58 -4.06
N VAL A 101 -23.98 -3.50 -5.33
CA VAL A 101 -25.29 -3.00 -5.75
C VAL A 101 -26.04 -4.15 -6.42
N ASN A 102 -27.17 -4.54 -5.83
CA ASN A 102 -28.00 -5.66 -6.29
C ASN A 102 -29.44 -5.22 -6.64
N SER A 103 -29.59 -3.98 -7.10
CA SER A 103 -30.85 -3.43 -7.59
C SER A 103 -30.84 -3.28 -9.11
N ASP A 104 -31.99 -3.50 -9.74
CA ASP A 104 -32.19 -3.26 -11.18
C ASP A 104 -32.40 -1.77 -11.51
N VAL A 105 -32.39 -0.89 -10.50
CA VAL A 105 -32.64 0.55 -10.64
C VAL A 105 -31.32 1.31 -10.79
N LEU A 106 -31.15 1.99 -11.92
CA LEU A 106 -30.06 2.94 -12.16
C LEU A 106 -30.61 4.38 -12.22
N PRO A 107 -29.94 5.37 -11.59
CA PRO A 107 -30.41 6.75 -11.50
C PRO A 107 -30.10 7.55 -12.78
N LEU A 108 -30.56 7.08 -13.94
CA LEU A 108 -30.33 7.73 -15.24
C LEU A 108 -31.65 8.22 -15.87
N PRO A 109 -31.67 9.39 -16.54
CA PRO A 109 -30.56 10.32 -16.74
C PRO A 109 -30.17 11.04 -15.44
N TRP A 110 -28.86 11.22 -15.20
CA TRP A 110 -28.35 11.85 -13.98
C TRP A 110 -28.43 13.38 -14.05
N GLU A 111 -29.04 14.00 -13.04
CA GLU A 111 -29.16 15.45 -12.87
C GLU A 111 -28.57 15.93 -11.53
N GLY A 112 -28.12 15.00 -10.70
CA GLY A 112 -27.55 15.24 -9.38
C GLY A 112 -26.11 15.75 -9.40
N ARG A 113 -25.50 15.84 -8.21
CA ARG A 113 -24.09 16.21 -8.05
C ARG A 113 -23.29 14.99 -7.60
N LEU A 114 -22.19 14.71 -8.28
CA LEU A 114 -21.15 13.83 -7.75
C LEU A 114 -20.08 14.64 -7.04
N GLY A 115 -19.53 14.08 -5.96
CA GLY A 115 -18.47 14.70 -5.19
C GLY A 115 -17.51 13.71 -4.58
N TYR A 116 -16.38 14.22 -4.09
CA TYR A 116 -15.33 13.45 -3.43
C TYR A 116 -14.89 14.15 -2.13
N ALA A 117 -14.04 13.47 -1.35
CA ALA A 117 -13.65 13.90 -0.01
C ALA A 117 -12.21 14.42 0.11
N CYS A 118 -12.09 15.57 0.78
CA CYS A 118 -10.88 16.18 1.35
C CYS A 118 -9.86 16.66 0.32
N LEU A 119 -9.24 15.74 -0.42
CA LEU A 119 -8.06 15.98 -1.24
C LEU A 119 -8.37 15.71 -2.70
N ASN A 120 -7.69 16.44 -3.58
CA ASN A 120 -7.70 16.19 -5.02
C ASN A 120 -6.31 15.66 -5.38
N THR A 121 -6.23 14.45 -5.92
CA THR A 121 -4.93 13.77 -6.18
C THR A 121 -4.08 14.57 -7.15
N TYR A 122 -4.68 15.07 -8.23
CA TYR A 122 -4.00 15.86 -9.25
C TYR A 122 -3.43 17.19 -8.70
N LEU A 123 -4.21 17.91 -7.90
CA LEU A 123 -3.79 19.19 -7.31
C LEU A 123 -2.77 19.02 -6.19
N ARG A 124 -2.79 17.88 -5.49
CA ARG A 124 -1.80 17.56 -4.46
C ARG A 124 -0.40 17.36 -5.08
N ALA A 125 -0.33 16.74 -6.25
CA ALA A 125 0.92 16.53 -7.00
C ALA A 125 1.45 17.79 -7.72
N ALA A 126 0.67 18.87 -7.77
CA ALA A 126 1.12 20.12 -8.41
C ALA A 126 2.31 20.76 -7.67
N ASN A 127 3.08 21.61 -8.37
CA ASN A 127 4.16 22.39 -7.75
C ASN A 127 3.88 23.92 -7.87
N PRO A 128 3.62 24.63 -6.77
CA PRO A 128 3.51 24.12 -5.39
C PRO A 128 2.22 23.31 -5.17
N PRO A 129 2.21 22.39 -4.18
CA PRO A 129 1.07 21.50 -3.93
C PRO A 129 -0.14 22.28 -3.42
N VAL A 130 -1.33 21.94 -3.94
CA VAL A 130 -2.60 22.57 -3.60
C VAL A 130 -3.48 21.57 -2.86
N PHE A 131 -3.67 21.79 -1.57
CA PHE A 131 -4.48 20.94 -0.72
C PHE A 131 -4.94 21.68 0.54
N SER A 132 -5.93 21.15 1.25
CA SER A 132 -6.58 21.85 2.36
C SER A 132 -6.55 21.04 3.67
N SER A 133 -5.45 20.33 3.94
CA SER A 133 -5.28 19.49 5.13
C SER A 133 -3.85 19.53 5.72
N ARG A 134 -3.13 20.64 5.55
CA ARG A 134 -1.85 20.85 6.22
C ARG A 134 -2.06 20.82 7.73
N THR A 135 -1.34 19.95 8.42
CA THR A 135 -1.39 19.78 9.87
C THR A 135 0.02 19.76 10.47
N CYS A 136 0.10 19.70 11.80
CA CYS A 136 1.38 19.66 12.52
C CYS A 136 1.25 18.83 13.81
N ARG A 137 2.37 18.61 14.52
CA ARG A 137 2.35 18.03 15.87
C ARG A 137 2.26 19.14 16.91
N ILE A 138 1.75 18.84 18.11
CA ILE A 138 1.78 19.79 19.25
C ILE A 138 3.22 20.22 19.57
N ALA A 139 4.18 19.31 19.43
CA ALA A 139 5.61 19.62 19.56
C ALA A 139 6.03 20.75 18.62
N SER A 140 5.56 20.74 17.36
CA SER A 140 5.83 21.82 16.41
C SER A 140 5.28 23.16 16.89
N ILE A 141 4.07 23.21 17.46
CA ILE A 141 3.51 24.45 18.04
C ILE A 141 4.39 24.97 19.18
N ILE A 142 4.93 24.08 20.02
CA ILE A 142 5.81 24.44 21.14
C ILE A 142 7.16 24.95 20.64
N GLU A 143 7.75 24.27 19.65
CA GLU A 143 9.02 24.70 19.04
C GLU A 143 8.89 26.06 18.36
N HIS A 144 7.77 26.32 17.68
CA HIS A 144 7.47 27.60 17.03
C HIS A 144 7.11 28.73 18.00
N ARG A 145 7.19 28.50 19.32
CA ARG A 145 7.24 29.59 20.29
C ARG A 145 8.56 30.35 20.23
N HIS A 146 9.59 29.75 19.67
CA HIS A 146 10.89 30.39 19.50
C HIS A 146 11.00 31.10 18.14
N PRO A 147 11.72 32.23 18.03
CA PRO A 147 12.11 32.81 16.74
C PRO A 147 12.89 31.82 15.88
N LEU A 148 12.87 31.98 14.56
CA LEU A 148 13.86 31.33 13.68
C LEU A 148 15.27 31.83 14.01
N GLN A 149 16.28 30.96 13.81
CA GLN A 149 17.70 31.29 13.95
C GLN A 149 18.09 32.52 13.11
N ASP A 150 17.58 32.60 11.87
CA ASP A 150 17.63 33.79 11.03
C ASP A 150 16.19 34.23 10.68
N PRO A 151 15.66 35.27 11.35
CA PRO A 151 14.32 35.80 11.07
C PRO A 151 14.14 36.40 9.68
N THR A 152 15.22 36.61 8.91
CA THR A 152 15.17 37.21 7.57
C THR A 152 15.04 36.17 6.45
N GLN A 153 15.23 34.89 6.76
CA GLN A 153 15.12 33.78 5.82
C GLN A 153 13.85 32.95 6.08
N PRO A 154 13.31 32.27 5.05
CA PRO A 154 12.21 31.34 5.26
C PRO A 154 12.66 30.19 6.18
N GLU A 155 11.69 29.59 6.85
CA GLU A 155 11.93 28.40 7.66
C GLU A 155 12.45 27.26 6.78
N HIS A 156 13.46 26.54 7.28
CA HIS A 156 13.98 25.36 6.62
C HIS A 156 14.31 24.30 7.66
N SER A 157 13.96 23.06 7.34
CA SER A 157 14.13 21.88 8.19
C SER A 157 15.55 21.62 8.68
N THR A 158 16.59 22.34 8.24
CA THR A 158 17.99 22.16 8.65
C THR A 158 18.73 23.50 8.69
N LYS A 159 18.48 24.37 7.72
CA LYS A 159 19.22 25.64 7.55
C LYS A 159 18.70 26.80 8.40
N ASN A 160 17.44 26.78 8.81
CA ASN A 160 16.83 27.88 9.55
C ASN A 160 15.67 27.37 10.41
N ARG A 161 16.00 26.82 11.59
CA ARG A 161 15.04 26.25 12.55
C ARG A 161 14.68 27.25 13.66
N PRO A 162 13.61 27.00 14.44
CA PRO A 162 13.37 27.74 15.67
C PRO A 162 14.56 27.65 16.66
N ASP A 163 15.06 28.80 17.11
CA ASP A 163 16.16 28.95 18.08
C ASP A 163 15.66 28.76 19.51
N LYS A 164 15.77 27.52 20.00
CA LYS A 164 15.36 27.11 21.36
C LYS A 164 16.12 27.84 22.48
N THR A 165 17.22 28.54 22.18
CA THR A 165 17.96 29.32 23.19
C THR A 165 17.29 30.66 23.51
N GLN A 166 16.45 31.16 22.61
CA GLN A 166 15.69 32.39 22.78
C GLN A 166 14.44 32.17 23.64
N PRO A 167 13.92 33.20 24.32
CA PRO A 167 12.73 33.04 25.16
C PRO A 167 11.50 32.64 24.32
N PRO A 168 10.70 31.65 24.77
CA PRO A 168 9.49 31.23 24.07
C PRO A 168 8.39 32.29 24.19
N ASP A 169 7.65 32.50 23.11
CA ASP A 169 6.44 33.31 23.03
C ASP A 169 5.28 32.47 22.50
N ALA A 170 4.26 32.26 23.35
CA ALA A 170 3.07 31.49 23.00
C ALA A 170 2.33 32.05 21.77
N GLN A 171 2.40 33.37 21.51
CA GLN A 171 1.75 33.97 20.36
C GLN A 171 2.38 33.52 19.04
N ARG A 172 3.69 33.22 19.01
CA ARG A 172 4.36 32.74 17.79
C ARG A 172 3.92 31.33 17.41
N GLY A 173 3.86 30.43 18.40
CA GLY A 173 3.34 29.08 18.18
C GLY A 173 1.88 29.09 17.71
N MET A 174 1.07 29.99 18.29
CA MET A 174 -0.32 30.20 17.85
C MET A 174 -0.39 30.75 16.42
N LYS A 175 0.46 31.72 16.07
CA LYS A 175 0.51 32.28 14.71
C LYS A 175 0.91 31.24 13.67
N PHE A 176 1.89 30.39 13.97
CA PHE A 176 2.33 29.29 13.11
C PHE A 176 1.17 28.35 12.75
N VAL A 177 0.43 27.86 13.75
CA VAL A 177 -0.69 26.94 13.48
C VAL A 177 -1.85 27.63 12.74
N GLN A 178 -2.09 28.92 13.02
CA GLN A 178 -3.07 29.73 12.28
C GLN A 178 -2.67 29.93 10.81
N GLU A 179 -1.38 30.08 10.52
CA GLU A 179 -0.86 30.23 9.15
C GLU A 179 -1.05 28.95 8.32
N LEU A 180 -0.92 27.76 8.91
CA LEU A 180 -1.28 26.50 8.26
C LEU A 180 -2.77 26.46 7.90
N GLY A 181 -3.64 26.85 8.84
CA GLY A 181 -5.08 26.94 8.59
C GLY A 181 -5.44 27.96 7.51
N LEU A 182 -4.75 29.10 7.46
CA LEU A 182 -4.91 30.09 6.38
C LEU A 182 -4.46 29.54 5.03
N ALA A 183 -3.35 28.80 4.96
CA ALA A 183 -2.91 28.17 3.73
C ALA A 183 -3.95 27.16 3.23
N ASN A 184 -4.50 26.33 4.12
CA ASN A 184 -5.58 25.40 3.79
C ASN A 184 -6.82 26.13 3.26
N ALA A 185 -7.27 27.19 3.93
CA ALA A 185 -8.44 27.97 3.53
C ALA A 185 -8.25 28.66 2.16
N ARG A 186 -7.04 29.14 1.87
CA ARG A 186 -6.70 29.76 0.57
C ARG A 186 -6.76 28.74 -0.57
N ASP A 187 -6.33 27.51 -0.34
CA ASP A 187 -6.30 26.48 -1.37
C ASP A 187 -7.69 25.95 -1.74
N ILE A 188 -8.70 26.09 -0.87
CA ILE A 188 -10.10 25.75 -1.20
C ILE A 188 -10.51 26.44 -2.51
N VAL A 189 -10.20 27.73 -2.69
CA VAL A 189 -10.58 28.47 -3.91
C VAL A 189 -10.02 27.83 -5.17
N LYS A 190 -8.76 27.37 -5.12
CA LYS A 190 -8.10 26.70 -6.25
C LYS A 190 -8.78 25.36 -6.55
N MET A 191 -9.07 24.59 -5.51
CA MET A 191 -9.76 23.30 -5.63
C MET A 191 -11.16 23.46 -6.21
N LEU A 192 -11.95 24.45 -5.75
CA LEU A 192 -13.29 24.69 -6.28
C LEU A 192 -13.28 25.10 -7.75
N ARG A 193 -12.33 25.95 -8.17
CA ARG A 193 -12.17 26.33 -9.57
C ARG A 193 -11.75 25.16 -10.46
N TRP A 194 -10.86 24.31 -9.97
CA TRP A 194 -10.47 23.09 -10.68
C TRP A 194 -11.68 22.14 -10.81
N ASN A 195 -12.42 21.94 -9.72
CA ASN A 195 -13.61 21.10 -9.72
C ASN A 195 -14.68 21.62 -10.69
N GLU A 196 -14.95 22.92 -10.72
CA GLU A 196 -15.88 23.50 -11.71
C GLU A 196 -15.40 23.28 -13.15
N LYS A 197 -14.10 23.47 -13.43
CA LYS A 197 -13.52 23.24 -14.76
C LYS A 197 -13.84 21.83 -15.29
N TYR A 198 -13.88 20.84 -14.39
CA TYR A 198 -14.07 19.43 -14.73
C TYR A 198 -15.44 18.87 -14.32
N GLY A 199 -16.42 19.74 -14.01
CA GLY A 199 -17.81 19.36 -13.81
C GLY A 199 -18.15 18.75 -12.44
N ILE A 200 -17.27 18.88 -11.44
CA ILE A 200 -17.52 18.41 -10.07
C ILE A 200 -18.03 19.59 -9.22
N ARG A 201 -19.21 19.45 -8.60
CA ARG A 201 -19.85 20.53 -7.82
C ARG A 201 -20.22 20.12 -6.38
N PHE A 202 -19.63 19.05 -5.88
CA PHE A 202 -19.82 18.61 -4.51
C PHE A 202 -18.47 18.21 -3.91
N MET A 203 -18.13 18.76 -2.74
CA MET A 203 -16.86 18.47 -2.07
C MET A 203 -17.07 18.37 -0.57
N ARG A 204 -16.52 17.33 0.07
CA ARG A 204 -16.36 17.30 1.53
C ARG A 204 -15.03 17.97 1.86
N LEU A 205 -15.07 19.09 2.58
CA LEU A 205 -13.88 19.75 3.10
C LEU A 205 -13.23 18.87 4.17
N SER A 206 -11.90 18.96 4.29
CA SER A 206 -11.15 18.25 5.33
C SER A 206 -11.60 18.70 6.72
N SER A 207 -11.53 17.80 7.70
CA SER A 207 -11.73 18.17 9.12
C SER A 207 -10.45 18.78 9.70
N GLU A 208 -9.30 18.44 9.12
CA GLU A 208 -7.96 18.97 9.44
C GLU A 208 -7.68 20.36 8.82
N MET A 209 -8.73 21.10 8.44
CA MET A 209 -8.60 22.42 7.83
C MET A 209 -7.86 23.41 8.72
N PHE A 210 -8.14 23.40 10.03
CA PHE A 210 -7.50 24.25 11.02
C PHE A 210 -6.95 23.36 12.16
N PRO A 211 -5.65 23.02 12.11
CA PRO A 211 -5.06 22.08 13.05
C PRO A 211 -5.24 22.51 14.50
N PHE A 212 -5.71 21.58 15.34
CA PHE A 212 -5.95 21.80 16.78
C PHE A 212 -6.94 22.91 17.15
N ALA A 213 -7.75 23.46 16.23
CA ALA A 213 -8.68 24.55 16.53
C ALA A 213 -9.67 24.22 17.67
N SER A 214 -10.07 22.96 17.80
CA SER A 214 -10.97 22.44 18.84
C SER A 214 -10.26 21.91 20.10
N HIS A 215 -8.93 21.93 20.13
CA HIS A 215 -8.14 21.44 21.27
C HIS A 215 -8.39 22.28 22.52
N GLU A 216 -8.33 21.67 23.70
CA GLU A 216 -8.63 22.36 24.97
C GLU A 216 -7.62 23.47 25.29
N GLU A 217 -6.33 23.13 25.25
CA GLU A 217 -5.26 24.07 25.59
C GLU A 217 -4.76 24.90 24.40
N HIS A 218 -4.66 24.29 23.22
CA HIS A 218 -4.12 24.90 22.00
C HIS A 218 -5.19 25.41 21.03
N GLY A 219 -6.48 25.30 21.38
CA GLY A 219 -7.59 25.72 20.53
C GLY A 219 -7.67 27.21 20.30
N TYR A 220 -8.34 27.60 19.21
CA TYR A 220 -8.46 28.98 18.79
C TYR A 220 -9.71 29.24 17.96
N LYS A 221 -10.12 30.51 17.89
CA LYS A 221 -11.24 30.98 17.08
C LYS A 221 -10.79 31.35 15.68
N LEU A 222 -11.62 31.03 14.69
CA LEU A 222 -11.30 31.24 13.27
C LEU A 222 -11.61 32.66 12.83
N ALA A 223 -12.72 33.23 13.34
CA ALA A 223 -13.21 34.54 12.91
C ALA A 223 -12.16 35.67 12.94
N PRO A 224 -11.26 35.78 13.95
CA PRO A 224 -10.28 36.87 14.02
C PRO A 224 -9.26 36.92 12.88
N PHE A 225 -8.98 35.81 12.20
CA PHE A 225 -7.89 35.76 11.21
C PHE A 225 -8.28 35.10 9.88
N ALA A 226 -9.24 34.18 9.88
CA ALA A 226 -9.61 33.39 8.70
C ALA A 226 -10.95 33.79 8.06
N ALA A 227 -11.70 34.72 8.66
CA ALA A 227 -13.04 35.09 8.20
C ALA A 227 -13.07 35.53 6.72
N ASP A 228 -12.16 36.42 6.31
CA ASP A 228 -12.14 36.95 4.94
C ASP A 228 -11.77 35.88 3.90
N VAL A 229 -10.82 35.00 4.24
CA VAL A 229 -10.37 33.92 3.34
C VAL A 229 -11.47 32.86 3.18
N LEU A 230 -12.15 32.49 4.28
CA LEU A 230 -13.26 31.56 4.22
C LEU A 230 -14.46 32.17 3.47
N ALA A 231 -14.74 33.46 3.67
CA ALA A 231 -15.80 34.16 2.93
C ALA A 231 -15.51 34.19 1.43
N GLU A 232 -14.25 34.36 1.02
CA GLU A 232 -13.86 34.27 -0.40
C GLU A 232 -14.05 32.84 -0.96
N ALA A 233 -13.67 31.81 -0.19
CA ALA A 233 -13.93 30.42 -0.58
C ALA A 233 -15.43 30.15 -0.76
N GLY A 234 -16.27 30.63 0.16
CA GLY A 234 -17.72 30.49 0.04
C GLY A 234 -18.33 31.35 -1.06
N ARG A 235 -17.76 32.51 -1.40
CA ARG A 235 -18.16 33.30 -2.58
C ARG A 235 -17.94 32.50 -3.87
N VAL A 236 -16.78 31.86 -4.02
CA VAL A 236 -16.46 31.02 -5.17
C VAL A 236 -17.35 29.77 -5.19
N ALA A 237 -17.59 29.15 -4.04
CA ALA A 237 -18.52 28.02 -3.95
C ALA A 237 -19.95 28.43 -4.38
N ALA A 238 -20.41 29.61 -3.97
CA ALA A 238 -21.71 30.14 -4.36
C ALA A 238 -21.80 30.47 -5.86
N GLU A 239 -20.74 31.05 -6.42
CA GLU A 239 -20.63 31.40 -7.84
C GLU A 239 -20.85 30.17 -8.75
N PHE A 240 -20.23 29.04 -8.40
CA PHE A 240 -20.34 27.79 -9.16
C PHE A 240 -21.44 26.84 -8.64
N GLY A 241 -22.15 27.21 -7.58
CA GLY A 241 -23.19 26.38 -6.97
C GLY A 241 -22.66 25.08 -6.35
N HIS A 242 -21.45 25.10 -5.80
CA HIS A 242 -20.83 23.98 -5.11
C HIS A 242 -21.50 23.71 -3.77
N ARG A 243 -21.79 22.43 -3.51
CA ARG A 243 -22.13 21.96 -2.17
C ARG A 243 -20.87 21.62 -1.41
N LEU A 244 -20.77 22.10 -0.17
CA LEU A 244 -19.64 21.85 0.73
C LEU A 244 -20.13 21.16 2.00
N THR A 245 -19.50 20.08 2.43
CA THR A 245 -19.83 19.41 3.70
C THR A 245 -18.58 19.10 4.51
N THR A 246 -18.71 18.68 5.75
CA THR A 246 -17.60 18.22 6.59
C THR A 246 -17.97 16.92 7.29
N HIS A 247 -16.98 16.11 7.65
CA HIS A 247 -17.19 14.92 8.45
C HIS A 247 -16.21 14.94 9.63
N PRO A 248 -16.58 15.55 10.77
CA PRO A 248 -15.78 15.50 11.99
C PRO A 248 -15.21 14.11 12.26
N GLY A 249 -13.97 14.06 12.76
CA GLY A 249 -13.21 12.82 12.89
C GLY A 249 -13.82 11.83 13.89
N GLN A 250 -13.28 10.60 13.90
CA GLN A 250 -13.75 9.51 14.76
C GLN A 250 -13.77 9.81 16.26
N TYR A 251 -13.02 10.82 16.71
CA TYR A 251 -12.94 11.23 18.11
C TYR A 251 -14.15 12.05 18.59
N THR A 252 -15.00 12.54 17.69
CA THR A 252 -16.17 13.38 18.00
C THR A 252 -17.35 12.52 18.48
N GLN A 253 -17.25 12.02 19.71
CA GLN A 253 -18.13 10.99 20.27
C GLN A 253 -19.16 11.57 21.27
N ILE A 254 -20.28 12.11 20.79
CA ILE A 254 -21.26 12.77 21.68
C ILE A 254 -22.07 11.82 22.57
N ALA A 255 -22.10 10.53 22.26
CA ALA A 255 -22.78 9.50 23.06
C ALA A 255 -21.87 8.81 24.11
N SER A 256 -20.62 9.26 24.22
CA SER A 256 -19.63 8.73 25.17
C SER A 256 -20.08 8.88 26.63
N PRO A 257 -19.80 7.89 27.50
CA PRO A 257 -20.05 8.00 28.94
C PRO A 257 -19.03 8.91 29.63
N ARG A 258 -17.91 9.25 28.97
CA ARG A 258 -16.84 10.08 29.51
C ARG A 258 -17.12 11.55 29.25
N LYS A 259 -17.20 12.35 30.31
CA LYS A 259 -17.56 13.77 30.21
C LYS A 259 -16.56 14.55 29.36
N GLU A 260 -15.28 14.30 29.56
CA GLU A 260 -14.18 14.93 28.84
C GLU A 260 -14.23 14.68 27.33
N VAL A 261 -14.69 13.49 26.91
CA VAL A 261 -14.88 13.15 25.49
C VAL A 261 -16.06 13.91 24.90
N VAL A 262 -17.16 14.02 25.66
CA VAL A 262 -18.34 14.79 25.25
C VAL A 262 -18.02 16.29 25.14
N ASP A 263 -17.27 16.84 26.10
CA ASP A 263 -16.84 18.23 26.09
C ASP A 263 -15.93 18.53 24.88
N ALA A 264 -14.99 17.63 24.57
CA ALA A 264 -14.15 17.73 23.37
C ALA A 264 -14.97 17.65 22.08
N ALA A 265 -15.93 16.72 22.00
CA ALA A 265 -16.82 16.60 20.85
C ALA A 265 -17.68 17.87 20.65
N PHE A 266 -18.11 18.52 21.74
CA PHE A 266 -18.84 19.79 21.64
C PHE A 266 -17.94 20.91 21.08
N ARG A 267 -16.69 21.03 21.56
CA ARG A 267 -15.74 22.00 21.00
C ARG A 267 -15.47 21.75 19.52
N ASP A 268 -15.35 20.50 19.12
CA ASP A 268 -15.10 20.13 17.74
C ASP A 268 -16.27 20.45 16.80
N LEU A 269 -17.50 20.16 17.23
CA LEU A 269 -18.70 20.51 16.47
C LEU A 269 -18.89 22.03 16.36
N GLU A 270 -18.57 22.79 17.42
CA GLU A 270 -18.62 24.25 17.37
C GLU A 270 -17.56 24.84 16.42
N TYR A 271 -16.36 24.24 16.37
CA TYR A 271 -15.33 24.61 15.40
C TYR A 271 -15.81 24.41 13.96
N HIS A 272 -16.35 23.23 13.63
CA HIS A 272 -16.87 22.96 12.29
C HIS A 272 -18.06 23.87 11.94
N HIS A 273 -18.93 24.15 12.92
CA HIS A 273 -20.02 25.11 12.75
C HIS A 273 -19.49 26.53 12.45
N GLU A 274 -18.48 26.99 13.19
CA GLU A 274 -17.84 28.29 12.97
C GLU A 274 -17.22 28.37 11.57
N MET A 275 -16.45 27.35 11.16
CA MET A 275 -15.83 27.27 9.84
C MET A 275 -16.88 27.39 8.72
N LEU A 276 -17.94 26.57 8.77
CA LEU A 276 -18.99 26.59 7.76
C LEU A 276 -19.77 27.92 7.75
N SER A 277 -19.96 28.54 8.91
CA SER A 277 -20.65 29.84 9.03
C SER A 277 -19.81 31.02 8.50
N LEU A 278 -18.48 30.88 8.51
CA LEU A 278 -17.55 31.87 7.95
C LEU A 278 -17.42 31.78 6.44
N LEU A 279 -17.90 30.69 5.80
CA LEU A 279 -18.02 30.63 4.34
C LEU A 279 -19.02 31.66 3.79
N LYS A 280 -19.98 32.12 4.61
CA LYS A 280 -21.01 33.10 4.19
C LYS A 280 -21.78 32.67 2.94
N LEU A 281 -22.11 31.38 2.88
CA LEU A 281 -22.85 30.81 1.75
C LEU A 281 -24.27 31.41 1.66
N PRO A 282 -24.85 31.49 0.44
CA PRO A 282 -26.26 31.78 0.25
C PRO A 282 -27.16 30.81 1.02
N GLU A 283 -28.36 31.26 1.39
CA GLU A 283 -29.24 30.57 2.36
C GLU A 283 -29.44 29.06 2.10
N GLN A 284 -29.66 28.63 0.85
CA GLN A 284 -29.83 27.21 0.55
C GLN A 284 -28.51 26.43 0.61
N LEU A 285 -27.42 26.96 0.04
CA LEU A 285 -26.11 26.30 0.11
C LEU A 285 -25.60 26.23 1.55
N ASP A 286 -25.92 27.24 2.36
CA ASP A 286 -25.65 27.24 3.79
C ASP A 286 -26.41 26.12 4.49
N ARG A 287 -27.71 25.91 4.20
CA ARG A 287 -28.45 24.75 4.73
C ARG A 287 -27.84 23.42 4.29
N ASP A 288 -27.39 23.34 3.04
CA ASP A 288 -26.83 22.14 2.44
C ASP A 288 -25.43 21.80 2.99
N ALA A 289 -24.78 22.77 3.66
CA ALA A 289 -23.50 22.62 4.32
C ALA A 289 -23.62 21.97 5.71
N VAL A 290 -23.65 20.64 5.67
CA VAL A 290 -23.88 19.77 6.84
C VAL A 290 -22.59 19.21 7.44
N MET A 291 -22.69 18.79 8.70
CA MET A 291 -21.65 18.08 9.45
C MET A 291 -22.11 16.65 9.68
N ILE A 292 -21.42 15.69 9.06
CA ILE A 292 -21.78 14.27 9.11
C ILE A 292 -21.11 13.62 10.32
N LEU A 293 -21.89 12.89 11.13
CA LEU A 293 -21.41 12.21 12.32
C LEU A 293 -21.94 10.76 12.36
N HIS A 294 -21.07 9.81 12.69
CA HIS A 294 -21.52 8.49 13.13
C HIS A 294 -22.04 8.55 14.57
N MET A 295 -22.88 7.59 14.96
CA MET A 295 -23.29 7.46 16.36
C MET A 295 -22.10 7.09 17.26
N GLY A 296 -21.11 6.39 16.70
CA GLY A 296 -19.87 6.04 17.36
C GLY A 296 -19.96 4.76 18.19
N GLY A 297 -19.16 4.63 19.25
CA GLY A 297 -19.13 3.40 20.05
C GLY A 297 -20.47 3.07 20.72
N VAL A 298 -20.76 1.78 20.88
CA VAL A 298 -21.86 1.32 21.76
C VAL A 298 -21.32 1.24 23.18
N TYR A 299 -21.82 2.08 24.10
CA TYR A 299 -21.40 2.04 25.50
C TYR A 299 -22.52 1.52 26.41
N GLY A 300 -22.28 0.35 27.00
CA GLY A 300 -23.33 -0.45 27.63
C GLY A 300 -24.11 -1.18 26.54
N ASP A 301 -25.30 -0.68 26.23
CA ASP A 301 -26.14 -1.18 25.13
C ASP A 301 -26.58 -0.05 24.18
N LYS A 302 -27.22 -0.43 23.07
CA LYS A 302 -27.70 0.52 22.06
C LYS A 302 -28.72 1.51 22.64
N ALA A 303 -29.66 1.05 23.46
CA ALA A 303 -30.69 1.93 24.04
C ALA A 303 -30.07 2.98 24.98
N ALA A 304 -29.19 2.55 25.88
CA ALA A 304 -28.46 3.44 26.78
C ALA A 304 -27.59 4.45 26.01
N THR A 305 -27.00 4.03 24.89
CA THR A 305 -26.21 4.92 24.03
C THR A 305 -27.08 5.96 23.33
N LEU A 306 -28.22 5.56 22.77
CA LEU A 306 -29.20 6.48 22.19
C LEU A 306 -29.74 7.46 23.24
N ASP A 307 -29.96 7.03 24.48
CA ASP A 307 -30.42 7.92 25.55
C ASP A 307 -29.37 8.95 25.95
N ARG A 308 -28.10 8.57 26.04
CA ARG A 308 -27.02 9.53 26.24
C ARG A 308 -26.90 10.49 25.07
N PHE A 309 -27.02 9.99 23.84
CA PHE A 309 -27.05 10.83 22.65
C PHE A 309 -28.18 11.86 22.71
N ARG A 310 -29.42 11.48 23.06
CA ARG A 310 -30.54 12.40 23.25
C ARG A 310 -30.22 13.50 24.25
N GLN A 311 -29.69 13.12 25.42
CA GLN A 311 -29.35 14.05 26.50
C GLN A 311 -28.25 15.04 26.10
N ASN A 312 -27.23 14.57 25.37
CA ASN A 312 -26.12 15.43 24.94
C ASN A 312 -26.47 16.26 23.70
N TYR A 313 -27.20 15.70 22.73
CA TYR A 313 -27.72 16.43 21.58
C TYR A 313 -28.58 17.61 22.02
N ALA A 314 -29.41 17.46 23.06
CA ALA A 314 -30.20 18.56 23.61
C ALA A 314 -29.35 19.77 24.06
N LYS A 315 -28.10 19.55 24.48
CA LYS A 315 -27.16 20.59 24.96
C LYS A 315 -26.40 21.30 23.83
N LEU A 316 -26.38 20.74 22.62
CA LEU A 316 -25.69 21.36 21.47
C LEU A 316 -26.34 22.70 21.10
N SER A 317 -25.55 23.61 20.55
CA SER A 317 -26.08 24.89 20.05
C SER A 317 -27.02 24.69 18.88
N ASP A 318 -27.91 25.66 18.65
CA ASP A 318 -28.81 25.64 17.49
C ASP A 318 -28.04 25.70 16.17
N GLY A 319 -26.87 26.34 16.15
CA GLY A 319 -25.98 26.39 15.00
C GLY A 319 -25.49 24.99 14.59
N VAL A 320 -25.02 24.22 15.56
CA VAL A 320 -24.62 22.82 15.38
C VAL A 320 -25.83 21.97 14.98
N LYS A 321 -26.94 22.05 15.72
CA LYS A 321 -28.16 21.26 15.45
C LYS A 321 -28.75 21.50 14.06
N LYS A 322 -28.60 22.71 13.50
CA LYS A 322 -29.05 23.03 12.13
C LYS A 322 -28.29 22.26 11.06
N ARG A 323 -27.02 21.94 11.31
CA ARG A 323 -26.09 21.32 10.33
C ARG A 323 -25.80 19.85 10.59
N LEU A 324 -25.96 19.39 11.84
CA LEU A 324 -25.66 18.01 12.21
C LEU A 324 -26.59 17.03 11.47
N VAL A 325 -25.99 16.02 10.86
CA VAL A 325 -26.65 14.86 10.26
C VAL A 325 -25.99 13.60 10.80
N LEU A 326 -26.75 12.50 10.86
CA LEU A 326 -26.23 11.20 11.29
C LEU A 326 -26.02 10.29 10.10
N GLU A 327 -25.05 9.40 10.18
CA GLU A 327 -24.74 8.39 9.17
C GLU A 327 -24.71 6.99 9.80
N ASN A 328 -25.28 6.00 9.12
CA ASN A 328 -25.14 4.58 9.50
C ASN A 328 -23.70 4.10 9.29
N ASP A 329 -23.19 3.25 10.17
CA ASP A 329 -21.79 2.77 10.13
C ASP A 329 -21.67 1.27 9.88
N ASP A 330 -20.43 0.82 9.68
CA ASP A 330 -20.04 -0.55 9.32
C ASP A 330 -19.59 -1.41 10.53
N VAL A 331 -19.81 -0.91 11.75
CA VAL A 331 -19.42 -1.59 12.99
C VAL A 331 -20.62 -1.95 13.86
N SER A 332 -21.52 -1.01 14.12
CA SER A 332 -22.49 -1.09 15.22
C SER A 332 -23.88 -0.59 14.88
N TRP A 333 -24.02 0.46 14.06
CA TRP A 333 -25.26 1.21 13.92
C TRP A 333 -25.83 1.12 12.51
N SER A 334 -26.87 0.30 12.36
CA SER A 334 -27.61 0.17 11.10
C SER A 334 -28.56 1.36 10.88
N VAL A 335 -29.09 1.47 9.65
CA VAL A 335 -30.17 2.41 9.32
C VAL A 335 -31.39 2.24 10.25
N HIS A 336 -31.73 1.02 10.66
CA HIS A 336 -32.89 0.77 11.52
C HIS A 336 -32.68 1.22 12.96
N ASP A 337 -31.43 1.18 13.43
CA ASP A 337 -31.09 1.69 14.75
C ASP A 337 -31.18 3.23 14.77
N LEU A 338 -30.71 3.89 13.70
CA LEU A 338 -30.55 5.35 13.67
C LEU A 338 -31.77 6.10 13.13
N LEU A 339 -32.53 5.55 12.19
CA LEU A 339 -33.66 6.25 11.57
C LEU A 339 -34.72 6.69 12.59
N PRO A 340 -35.11 5.89 13.60
CA PRO A 340 -36.07 6.33 14.62
C PRO A 340 -35.60 7.55 15.42
N ILE A 341 -34.34 7.58 15.86
CA ILE A 341 -33.80 8.73 16.60
C ILE A 341 -33.61 9.95 15.69
N CYS A 342 -33.30 9.75 14.41
CA CYS A 342 -33.27 10.79 13.39
C CYS A 342 -34.65 11.43 13.16
N GLU A 343 -35.70 10.61 13.12
CA GLU A 343 -37.09 11.06 13.06
C GLU A 343 -37.49 11.84 14.31
N GLU A 344 -37.16 11.30 15.50
CA GLU A 344 -37.46 11.88 16.81
C GLU A 344 -36.79 13.25 17.03
N LEU A 345 -35.46 13.32 16.84
CA LEU A 345 -34.65 14.51 17.12
C LEU A 345 -34.57 15.50 15.94
N ASN A 346 -35.31 15.21 14.87
CA ASN A 346 -35.27 15.95 13.61
C ASN A 346 -33.84 16.08 13.04
N ILE A 347 -33.09 14.98 13.03
CA ILE A 347 -31.75 14.88 12.46
C ILE A 347 -31.86 14.20 11.09
N PRO A 348 -31.30 14.77 10.00
CA PRO A 348 -31.26 14.08 8.72
C PRO A 348 -30.36 12.85 8.80
N LEU A 349 -30.80 11.74 8.20
CA LEU A 349 -30.00 10.52 8.07
C LEU A 349 -29.32 10.48 6.69
N VAL A 350 -28.01 10.53 6.67
CA VAL A 350 -27.19 10.17 5.50
C VAL A 350 -27.19 8.66 5.41
N LEU A 351 -27.74 8.14 4.31
CA LEU A 351 -27.59 6.74 3.98
C LEU A 351 -26.22 6.54 3.34
N ASP A 352 -25.40 5.73 3.99
CA ASP A 352 -24.22 5.12 3.38
C ASP A 352 -24.54 3.69 2.95
N TYR A 353 -24.46 3.45 1.64
CA TYR A 353 -24.77 2.14 1.05
C TYR A 353 -23.72 1.08 1.39
N HIS A 354 -22.45 1.46 1.49
CA HIS A 354 -21.36 0.54 1.78
C HIS A 354 -21.48 0.02 3.21
N HIS A 355 -21.66 0.93 4.17
CA HIS A 355 -21.91 0.61 5.57
C HIS A 355 -23.19 -0.24 5.72
N HIS A 356 -24.25 0.10 4.99
CA HIS A 356 -25.49 -0.68 5.03
C HIS A 356 -25.29 -2.13 4.56
N ASN A 357 -24.44 -2.36 3.56
CA ASN A 357 -24.13 -3.71 3.09
C ASN A 357 -23.29 -4.54 4.09
N ILE A 358 -22.75 -3.91 5.13
CA ILE A 358 -21.97 -4.56 6.20
C ILE A 358 -22.83 -4.73 7.44
N VAL A 359 -23.49 -3.65 7.89
CA VAL A 359 -24.35 -3.62 9.07
C VAL A 359 -25.77 -3.21 8.68
N PHE A 360 -26.66 -4.21 8.67
CA PHE A 360 -28.09 -4.07 8.38
C PHE A 360 -28.93 -4.85 9.38
N ASP A 361 -30.22 -4.54 9.41
CA ASP A 361 -31.16 -5.22 10.29
C ASP A 361 -31.51 -6.62 9.73
N ALA A 362 -31.73 -7.59 10.61
CA ALA A 362 -32.02 -8.97 10.23
C ALA A 362 -33.32 -9.12 9.40
N SER A 363 -34.21 -8.13 9.41
CA SER A 363 -35.40 -8.09 8.54
C SER A 363 -35.10 -7.74 7.08
N MET A 364 -33.90 -7.26 6.78
CA MET A 364 -33.45 -6.96 5.42
C MET A 364 -32.49 -8.01 4.89
N ARG A 365 -32.54 -8.24 3.58
CA ARG A 365 -31.49 -8.96 2.89
C ARG A 365 -30.30 -8.04 2.69
N GLU A 366 -29.12 -8.64 2.68
CA GLU A 366 -27.91 -7.93 2.31
C GLU A 366 -28.02 -7.32 0.90
N GLY A 367 -27.60 -6.06 0.78
CA GLY A 367 -27.54 -5.32 -0.48
C GLY A 367 -28.43 -4.07 -0.49
N THR A 368 -28.60 -3.51 -1.68
CA THR A 368 -29.24 -2.20 -1.89
C THR A 368 -30.71 -2.27 -2.31
N GLN A 369 -31.27 -3.47 -2.51
CA GLN A 369 -32.65 -3.59 -2.97
C GLN A 369 -33.68 -3.29 -1.87
N ASP A 370 -33.49 -3.86 -0.68
CA ASP A 370 -34.50 -3.78 0.39
C ASP A 370 -34.50 -2.40 1.08
N ILE A 371 -33.34 -1.72 1.09
CA ILE A 371 -33.22 -0.37 1.68
C ILE A 371 -34.07 0.70 0.97
N ILE A 372 -34.42 0.48 -0.30
CA ILE A 372 -35.27 1.38 -1.09
C ILE A 372 -36.62 1.62 -0.40
N SER A 373 -37.15 0.63 0.33
CA SER A 373 -38.41 0.81 1.06
C SER A 373 -38.33 1.86 2.18
N LEU A 374 -37.14 2.21 2.64
CA LEU A 374 -36.93 3.24 3.66
C LEU A 374 -36.68 4.64 3.07
N TYR A 375 -36.52 4.80 1.76
CA TYR A 375 -36.17 6.09 1.15
C TYR A 375 -37.15 7.20 1.47
N ASP A 376 -38.46 6.94 1.45
CA ASP A 376 -39.47 7.95 1.80
C ASP A 376 -39.31 8.45 3.24
N ARG A 377 -38.94 7.56 4.17
CA ARG A 377 -38.70 7.93 5.57
C ARG A 377 -37.41 8.72 5.72
N ILE A 378 -36.34 8.27 5.08
CA ILE A 378 -35.03 8.94 5.06
C ILE A 378 -35.20 10.34 4.45
N ALA A 379 -35.80 10.46 3.26
CA ALA A 379 -36.02 11.73 2.56
C ALA A 379 -36.82 12.74 3.41
N LYS A 380 -37.83 12.28 4.14
CA LYS A 380 -38.58 13.14 5.09
C LYS A 380 -37.67 13.77 6.15
N THR A 381 -36.62 13.09 6.60
CA THR A 381 -35.68 13.67 7.58
C THR A 381 -34.92 14.88 7.03
N TRP A 382 -34.65 14.92 5.72
CA TRP A 382 -34.02 16.04 5.02
C TRP A 382 -35.01 17.17 4.72
N THR A 383 -36.17 16.82 4.16
CA THR A 383 -37.21 17.78 3.77
C THR A 383 -37.72 18.60 4.96
N ARG A 384 -37.83 18.00 6.16
CA ARG A 384 -38.23 18.73 7.38
C ARG A 384 -37.29 19.88 7.73
N LYS A 385 -35.99 19.77 7.40
CA LYS A 385 -34.99 20.83 7.60
C LYS A 385 -34.73 21.68 6.36
N LYS A 386 -35.42 21.42 5.24
CA LYS A 386 -35.22 22.10 3.95
C LYS A 386 -33.76 21.99 3.45
N ILE A 387 -33.12 20.87 3.75
CA ILE A 387 -31.77 20.55 3.30
C ILE A 387 -31.92 19.65 2.09
N LYS A 388 -31.18 19.91 1.00
CA LYS A 388 -31.14 19.00 -0.14
C LYS A 388 -30.55 17.67 0.32
N GLN A 389 -31.24 16.56 0.08
CA GLN A 389 -30.77 15.26 0.52
C GLN A 389 -29.40 14.93 -0.09
N LYS A 390 -28.57 14.23 0.68
CA LYS A 390 -27.36 13.58 0.17
C LYS A 390 -27.25 12.15 0.65
N MET A 391 -26.42 11.37 -0.04
CA MET A 391 -26.06 10.00 0.33
C MET A 391 -24.55 9.80 0.16
N HIS A 392 -24.02 8.76 0.79
CA HIS A 392 -22.64 8.31 0.63
C HIS A 392 -22.61 6.99 -0.13
N TYR A 393 -21.57 6.80 -0.93
CA TYR A 393 -21.38 5.59 -1.67
C TYR A 393 -19.92 5.20 -1.77
N SER A 394 -19.66 3.93 -1.47
CA SER A 394 -18.38 3.25 -1.65
C SER A 394 -18.63 1.77 -2.00
N GLU A 395 -17.56 1.05 -2.29
CA GLU A 395 -17.55 -0.40 -2.52
C GLU A 395 -16.41 -1.04 -1.71
N PRO A 396 -16.53 -2.31 -1.29
CA PRO A 396 -15.41 -3.03 -0.68
C PRO A 396 -14.30 -3.28 -1.69
N VAL A 397 -13.06 -3.46 -1.21
CA VAL A 397 -11.94 -3.97 -2.03
C VAL A 397 -12.26 -5.33 -2.65
N ALA A 398 -11.70 -5.61 -3.82
CA ALA A 398 -12.10 -6.76 -4.66
C ALA A 398 -11.82 -8.13 -4.01
N ASP A 399 -10.81 -8.19 -3.16
CA ASP A 399 -10.35 -9.34 -2.38
C ASP A 399 -11.02 -9.45 -0.99
N ALA A 400 -11.93 -8.53 -0.64
CA ALA A 400 -12.54 -8.52 0.69
C ALA A 400 -13.44 -9.75 0.94
N VAL A 401 -12.93 -10.70 1.74
CA VAL A 401 -13.67 -11.91 2.12
C VAL A 401 -14.37 -11.75 3.47
N THR A 402 -13.65 -11.30 4.51
CA THR A 402 -14.22 -11.23 5.86
C THR A 402 -15.01 -9.94 6.10
N PRO A 403 -15.93 -9.89 7.10
CA PRO A 403 -16.60 -8.64 7.48
C PRO A 403 -15.65 -7.50 7.84
N ARG A 404 -14.44 -7.80 8.32
CA ARG A 404 -13.40 -6.81 8.64
C ARG A 404 -12.75 -6.26 7.36
N ASP A 405 -12.42 -7.12 6.41
CA ASP A 405 -11.80 -6.71 5.14
C ASP A 405 -12.75 -5.84 4.32
N ARG A 406 -14.05 -6.15 4.39
CA ARG A 406 -15.10 -5.42 3.67
C ARG A 406 -15.27 -3.98 4.10
N ARG A 407 -14.73 -3.57 5.26
CA ARG A 407 -14.73 -2.18 5.70
C ARG A 407 -13.76 -1.30 4.91
N LYS A 408 -12.77 -1.91 4.24
CA LYS A 408 -11.82 -1.18 3.42
C LYS A 408 -12.54 -0.70 2.15
N HIS A 409 -12.58 0.62 1.97
CA HIS A 409 -13.08 1.25 0.75
C HIS A 409 -12.18 0.94 -0.44
N SER A 410 -12.79 0.65 -1.57
CA SER A 410 -12.09 0.45 -2.83
C SER A 410 -11.41 1.73 -3.34
N ALA A 411 -10.42 1.51 -4.20
CA ALA A 411 -9.81 2.50 -5.09
C ALA A 411 -10.86 3.42 -5.74
N ARG A 412 -11.79 2.77 -6.45
CA ARG A 412 -12.86 3.35 -7.23
C ARG A 412 -14.12 2.50 -7.16
N VAL A 413 -15.24 3.10 -7.52
CA VAL A 413 -16.55 2.45 -7.53
C VAL A 413 -17.00 2.16 -8.96
N LYS A 414 -17.67 1.03 -9.18
CA LYS A 414 -17.94 0.48 -10.52
C LYS A 414 -19.33 0.82 -11.05
N THR A 415 -20.25 1.25 -10.18
CA THR A 415 -21.64 1.53 -10.56
C THR A 415 -22.25 2.69 -9.76
N LEU A 416 -23.51 3.03 -10.04
CA LEU A 416 -24.30 3.96 -9.24
C LEU A 416 -25.28 3.19 -8.35
N PRO A 417 -25.52 3.62 -7.10
CA PRO A 417 -26.54 3.04 -6.24
C PRO A 417 -27.95 3.43 -6.72
N PRO A 418 -29.02 2.73 -6.28
CA PRO A 418 -30.39 2.95 -6.75
C PRO A 418 -31.04 4.21 -6.15
N CYS A 419 -30.36 5.36 -6.17
CA CYS A 419 -30.85 6.61 -5.61
C CYS A 419 -31.73 7.41 -6.61
N ALA A 420 -32.21 8.58 -6.19
CA ALA A 420 -32.90 9.49 -7.10
C ALA A 420 -31.92 10.09 -8.14
N PRO A 421 -32.37 10.39 -9.38
CA PRO A 421 -31.49 10.94 -10.42
C PRO A 421 -30.89 12.32 -10.11
N ASP A 422 -31.52 13.10 -9.23
CA ASP A 422 -31.11 14.45 -8.83
C ASP A 422 -30.30 14.51 -7.51
N MET A 423 -29.91 13.33 -6.99
CA MET A 423 -29.24 13.17 -5.70
C MET A 423 -27.86 13.83 -5.65
N ASP A 424 -27.52 14.43 -4.51
CA ASP A 424 -26.13 14.80 -4.23
C ASP A 424 -25.41 13.59 -3.60
N LEU A 425 -24.54 12.94 -4.37
CA LEU A 425 -23.88 11.69 -4.00
C LEU A 425 -22.39 11.93 -3.73
N MET A 426 -21.96 11.63 -2.51
CA MET A 426 -20.54 11.68 -2.12
C MET A 426 -19.91 10.32 -2.36
N ILE A 427 -18.87 10.28 -3.19
CA ILE A 427 -18.10 9.07 -3.48
C ILE A 427 -16.95 8.98 -2.47
N GLU A 428 -16.97 7.93 -1.66
CA GLU A 428 -16.02 7.68 -0.58
C GLU A 428 -15.01 6.61 -0.99
N ALA A 429 -14.20 6.93 -1.99
CA ALA A 429 -13.17 6.03 -2.53
C ALA A 429 -11.76 6.56 -2.24
N LYS A 430 -10.74 5.71 -2.41
CA LYS A 430 -9.35 6.12 -2.16
C LYS A 430 -8.87 7.17 -3.18
N ASP A 431 -9.22 7.03 -4.47
CA ASP A 431 -8.74 7.93 -5.54
C ASP A 431 -9.56 9.21 -5.76
N LYS A 432 -10.47 9.53 -4.83
CA LYS A 432 -11.12 10.84 -4.75
C LYS A 432 -11.83 11.23 -6.06
N GLU A 433 -11.38 12.29 -6.74
CA GLU A 433 -11.97 12.80 -7.98
C GLU A 433 -11.90 11.81 -9.14
N GLN A 434 -10.94 10.89 -9.13
CA GLN A 434 -10.75 9.93 -10.21
C GLN A 434 -11.86 8.87 -10.20
N ALA A 435 -12.33 8.46 -9.03
CA ALA A 435 -13.52 7.63 -8.88
C ALA A 435 -14.78 8.33 -9.41
N VAL A 436 -14.87 9.67 -9.24
CA VAL A 436 -15.95 10.48 -9.82
C VAL A 436 -15.85 10.51 -11.35
N PHE A 437 -14.65 10.74 -11.90
CA PHE A 437 -14.42 10.72 -13.34
C PHE A 437 -14.72 9.36 -13.97
N GLU A 438 -14.40 8.25 -13.30
CA GLU A 438 -14.74 6.93 -13.80
C GLU A 438 -16.25 6.72 -13.90
N LEU A 439 -17.02 7.13 -12.88
CA LEU A 439 -18.48 7.07 -12.95
C LEU A 439 -19.03 7.96 -14.06
N MET A 440 -18.53 9.20 -14.17
CA MET A 440 -18.93 10.14 -15.23
C MET A 440 -18.66 9.54 -16.61
N ARG A 441 -17.50 8.93 -16.82
CA ARG A 441 -17.11 8.28 -18.08
C ARG A 441 -17.94 7.04 -18.37
N THR A 442 -18.11 6.17 -17.38
CA THR A 442 -18.82 4.88 -17.51
C THR A 442 -20.28 5.06 -17.90
N PHE A 443 -20.96 6.04 -17.29
CA PHE A 443 -22.38 6.31 -17.53
C PHE A 443 -22.64 7.52 -18.43
N LYS A 444 -21.60 8.14 -19.00
CA LYS A 444 -21.67 9.37 -19.81
C LYS A 444 -22.47 10.48 -19.12
N LEU A 445 -22.23 10.68 -17.82
CA LEU A 445 -22.93 11.67 -17.00
C LEU A 445 -22.60 13.11 -17.45
N PRO A 446 -23.45 14.11 -17.18
CA PRO A 446 -23.17 15.49 -17.57
C PRO A 446 -21.75 15.96 -17.18
N GLY A 447 -21.00 16.49 -18.15
CA GLY A 447 -19.61 16.93 -17.95
C GLY A 447 -18.53 15.86 -18.19
N TRP A 448 -18.89 14.61 -18.54
CA TRP A 448 -17.92 13.53 -18.77
C TRP A 448 -16.84 13.84 -19.83
N ASN A 449 -17.13 14.75 -20.75
CA ASN A 449 -16.23 15.16 -21.82
C ASN A 449 -15.26 16.29 -21.42
N LEU A 450 -15.44 16.90 -20.25
CA LEU A 450 -14.65 18.07 -19.80
C LEU A 450 -13.24 17.71 -19.34
N PHE A 451 -13.01 16.44 -18.98
CA PHE A 451 -11.73 15.93 -18.47
C PHE A 451 -11.08 14.94 -19.45
N ASN A 452 -11.42 15.01 -20.75
CA ASN A 452 -10.79 14.16 -21.76
C ASN A 452 -9.28 14.47 -21.95
N ASP A 453 -8.85 15.66 -21.56
CA ASP A 453 -7.46 16.11 -21.52
C ASP A 453 -6.75 15.78 -20.21
N ILE A 454 -7.48 15.26 -19.21
CA ILE A 454 -6.87 14.75 -17.98
C ILE A 454 -6.44 13.31 -18.22
N VAL A 455 -5.16 13.05 -17.98
CA VAL A 455 -4.63 11.68 -17.88
C VAL A 455 -5.31 10.98 -16.71
N PRO A 456 -6.07 9.89 -16.93
CA PRO A 456 -6.66 9.13 -15.84
C PRO A 456 -5.54 8.66 -14.92
N TYR A 457 -5.64 8.99 -13.64
CA TYR A 457 -4.72 8.53 -12.61
C TYR A 457 -4.97 7.04 -12.36
N GLU A 458 -4.17 6.13 -12.90
CA GLU A 458 -4.34 4.69 -12.72
C GLU A 458 -3.59 4.22 -11.46
N ARG A 459 -4.29 3.53 -10.55
CA ARG A 459 -3.63 2.81 -9.45
C ARG A 459 -3.16 1.44 -9.95
N ASP A 460 -2.10 0.96 -9.33
CA ASP A 460 -1.46 -0.30 -9.72
C ASP A 460 -2.15 -1.56 -9.25
N ASP A 461 -3.06 -1.39 -8.30
CA ASP A 461 -3.81 -2.46 -7.65
C ASP A 461 -5.10 -2.85 -8.41
N GLU A 462 -5.46 -2.17 -9.52
CA GLU A 462 -6.63 -2.54 -10.35
C GLU A 462 -6.28 -3.33 -11.64
N PRO A 463 -6.95 -4.48 -11.90
CA PRO A 463 -6.75 -5.24 -13.14
C PRO A 463 -7.25 -4.45 -14.37
N LYS A 464 -6.36 -4.19 -15.33
CA LYS A 464 -6.63 -3.40 -16.55
C LYS A 464 -7.79 -3.97 -17.37
N LYS A 465 -8.80 -3.13 -17.69
CA LYS A 465 -9.90 -3.46 -18.63
C LYS A 465 -9.47 -3.26 -20.08
N GLU A 466 -9.48 -4.33 -20.87
CA GLU A 466 -9.27 -4.29 -22.32
C GLU A 466 -10.26 -3.34 -23.04
N THR A 467 -9.73 -2.41 -23.82
CA THR A 467 -10.53 -1.52 -24.67
C THR A 467 -10.77 -2.17 -26.04
N LYS A 468 -12.04 -2.50 -26.34
CA LYS A 468 -12.44 -3.04 -27.65
C LYS A 468 -12.29 -1.98 -28.75
N ARG A 469 -11.41 -2.23 -29.73
CA ARG A 469 -11.28 -1.41 -30.95
C ARG A 469 -12.58 -1.45 -31.78
N ALA A 470 -13.11 -0.26 -32.09
CA ALA A 470 -14.25 -0.09 -33.00
C ALA A 470 -13.87 -0.46 -34.45
N LYS A 471 -14.74 -1.21 -35.13
CA LYS A 471 -14.58 -1.61 -36.53
C LYS A 471 -14.66 -0.39 -37.46
N LYS A 472 -13.55 -0.07 -38.15
CA LYS A 472 -13.55 0.89 -39.27
C LYS A 472 -14.18 0.24 -40.50
N ALA A 473 -15.13 0.94 -41.10
CA ALA A 473 -15.74 0.61 -42.40
C ALA A 473 -14.71 0.78 -43.53
N GLU A 474 -14.74 -0.15 -44.49
CA GLU A 474 -13.94 -0.17 -45.71
C GLU A 474 -14.20 1.06 -46.58
N LYS A 475 -13.13 1.63 -47.13
CA LYS A 475 -13.16 2.45 -48.33
C LYS A 475 -12.00 2.05 -49.24
N ASP A 476 -12.37 1.70 -50.47
CA ASP A 476 -11.54 1.27 -51.58
C ASP A 476 -10.40 2.24 -51.92
N ASN A 477 -9.26 1.64 -52.28
CA ASN A 477 -8.14 2.28 -53.00
C ASN A 477 -8.43 2.33 -54.52
N PRO A 478 -7.74 3.21 -55.25
CA PRO A 478 -6.91 2.65 -56.33
C PRO A 478 -5.52 3.31 -56.52
N SER A 479 -4.55 2.40 -56.69
CA SER A 479 -3.45 2.31 -57.68
C SER A 479 -2.31 3.34 -57.77
N ASP A 480 -1.09 2.75 -57.69
CA ASP A 480 0.11 2.94 -58.55
C ASP A 480 0.95 4.23 -58.39
N GLU A 481 2.30 4.24 -58.38
CA GLU A 481 3.28 3.33 -59.01
C GLU A 481 4.73 3.55 -58.46
N ASN A 482 5.52 2.47 -58.44
CA ASN A 482 6.97 2.31 -58.69
C ASN A 482 8.10 3.01 -57.89
N GLY A 483 9.00 2.17 -57.33
CA GLY A 483 10.39 2.49 -56.99
C GLY A 483 11.16 1.33 -56.33
N VAL A 484 11.76 0.45 -57.14
CA VAL A 484 12.60 -0.72 -56.74
C VAL A 484 13.98 -0.25 -56.22
N TYR A 485 14.49 -0.82 -55.12
CA TYR A 485 15.93 -1.11 -54.94
C TYR A 485 16.17 -2.32 -54.02
N ALA A 486 17.26 -3.02 -54.32
CA ALA A 486 17.60 -4.40 -53.96
C ALA A 486 18.09 -4.62 -52.51
N VAL A 487 17.91 -5.86 -52.04
CA VAL A 487 18.37 -6.41 -50.76
C VAL A 487 19.81 -6.91 -50.88
N ASN A 488 20.71 -6.46 -50.02
CA ASN A 488 22.01 -7.08 -49.79
C ASN A 488 21.97 -7.87 -48.47
N ALA A 489 22.32 -9.15 -48.54
CA ALA A 489 22.51 -10.03 -47.38
C ALA A 489 23.84 -9.73 -46.68
N ILE A 490 23.82 -9.68 -45.36
CA ILE A 490 25.00 -9.47 -44.50
C ILE A 490 25.50 -10.81 -43.96
N SER A 491 26.82 -10.98 -43.89
CA SER A 491 27.50 -12.22 -43.50
C SER A 491 27.63 -12.41 -41.98
N PRO A 492 27.77 -13.65 -41.48
CA PRO A 492 27.71 -13.98 -40.03
C PRO A 492 28.82 -13.36 -39.15
N GLU A 493 29.90 -12.85 -39.75
CA GLU A 493 31.03 -12.24 -39.03
C GLU A 493 30.77 -10.76 -38.66
N GLU A 494 29.63 -10.17 -39.08
CA GLU A 494 29.20 -8.81 -38.70
C GLU A 494 28.35 -8.76 -37.41
N CYS A 495 28.13 -9.91 -36.74
CA CYS A 495 27.19 -10.04 -35.62
C CYS A 495 27.82 -10.03 -34.22
N ALA A 496 28.97 -9.38 -34.04
CA ALA A 496 29.56 -9.13 -32.72
C ALA A 496 29.75 -7.61 -32.54
N MET A 497 28.95 -7.00 -31.64
CA MET A 497 29.00 -5.57 -31.25
C MET A 497 28.45 -4.53 -32.24
N GLY A 498 27.30 -4.77 -32.91
CA GLY A 498 26.52 -3.68 -33.54
C GLY A 498 27.22 -2.84 -34.62
N GLY A 499 28.32 -3.35 -35.20
CA GLY A 499 29.14 -2.66 -36.20
C GLY A 499 29.87 -1.41 -35.68
N LYS A 500 30.68 -0.78 -36.56
CA LYS A 500 31.59 0.36 -36.26
C LYS A 500 30.93 1.63 -35.66
N GLN A 501 29.64 1.66 -35.35
CA GLN A 501 28.93 2.88 -34.93
C GLN A 501 27.78 2.70 -33.91
N ASN A 502 27.65 1.59 -33.16
CA ASN A 502 26.56 1.40 -32.18
C ASN A 502 25.17 1.72 -32.78
N ARG A 503 24.95 1.39 -34.06
CA ARG A 503 23.85 1.98 -34.84
C ARG A 503 22.48 1.56 -34.35
N TRP A 504 22.36 0.35 -33.82
CA TRP A 504 21.07 -0.17 -33.37
C TRP A 504 20.53 0.59 -32.16
N PHE A 505 21.39 0.86 -31.17
CA PHE A 505 21.11 1.70 -30.01
C PHE A 505 20.66 3.11 -30.39
N LYS A 506 21.31 3.69 -31.40
CA LYS A 506 21.01 5.03 -31.91
C LYS A 506 19.83 5.04 -32.89
N ALA A 507 19.38 3.88 -33.35
CA ALA A 507 18.28 3.70 -34.30
C ALA A 507 16.99 3.18 -33.63
N LEU A 508 17.02 2.99 -32.32
CA LEU A 508 15.87 2.67 -31.49
C LEU A 508 14.83 3.80 -31.56
N PRO A 509 13.60 3.51 -32.04
CA PRO A 509 12.53 4.50 -32.06
C PRO A 509 12.24 5.04 -30.65
N GLY A 510 12.26 6.37 -30.48
CA GLY A 510 11.99 7.03 -29.19
C GLY A 510 13.18 7.18 -28.25
N SER A 511 14.36 6.63 -28.58
CA SER A 511 15.57 6.80 -27.77
C SER A 511 16.39 8.03 -28.19
N THR A 512 16.99 8.74 -27.21
CA THR A 512 17.92 9.84 -27.46
C THR A 512 19.16 9.70 -26.58
N PHE A 513 20.32 10.15 -27.08
CA PHE A 513 21.60 10.03 -26.39
C PHE A 513 22.38 11.33 -26.47
N HIS A 514 22.98 11.75 -25.35
CA HIS A 514 23.84 12.92 -25.36
C HIS A 514 25.17 12.60 -26.06
N GLU A 515 25.68 13.52 -26.88
CA GLU A 515 26.92 13.34 -27.65
C GLU A 515 28.19 13.13 -26.80
N ASN A 516 28.08 13.33 -25.48
CA ASN A 516 29.18 13.28 -24.52
C ASN A 516 29.25 11.95 -23.76
N ILE A 517 28.33 11.01 -24.01
CA ILE A 517 28.32 9.70 -23.36
C ILE A 517 28.93 8.68 -24.34
N GLU A 518 29.74 7.75 -23.84
CA GLU A 518 30.37 6.68 -24.62
C GLU A 518 30.13 5.32 -23.95
N ILE A 519 29.66 4.33 -24.73
CA ILE A 519 29.45 2.95 -24.25
C ILE A 519 30.79 2.20 -24.33
N THR A 520 31.31 1.75 -23.18
CA THR A 520 32.67 1.18 -23.04
C THR A 520 32.68 -0.22 -22.39
N ASP A 521 33.66 -1.06 -22.72
CA ASP A 521 33.89 -2.38 -22.10
C ASP A 521 34.51 -2.31 -20.70
N PHE A 522 33.74 -2.70 -19.68
CA PHE A 522 34.23 -2.83 -18.31
C PHE A 522 34.24 -4.28 -17.79
N ARG A 523 34.10 -5.30 -18.64
CA ARG A 523 34.11 -6.71 -18.20
C ARG A 523 35.46 -7.13 -17.60
N GLU A 524 36.56 -6.51 -18.01
CA GLU A 524 37.88 -6.69 -17.38
C GLU A 524 37.95 -6.15 -15.93
N ARG A 525 36.88 -5.49 -15.45
CA ARG A 525 36.72 -4.92 -14.10
C ARG A 525 35.46 -5.40 -13.37
N ASN A 526 34.83 -6.51 -13.81
CA ASN A 526 33.57 -7.05 -13.28
C ASN A 526 32.36 -6.09 -13.37
N ALA A 527 32.26 -5.30 -14.44
CA ALA A 527 31.18 -4.33 -14.67
C ALA A 527 30.51 -4.54 -16.04
N GLY A 528 29.17 -4.50 -16.09
CA GLY A 528 28.31 -4.94 -17.20
C GLY A 528 28.27 -4.02 -18.45
N ARG A 529 27.32 -4.28 -19.38
CA ARG A 529 26.99 -3.46 -20.59
C ARG A 529 25.56 -3.79 -21.12
N GLY A 530 24.89 -2.94 -21.94
CA GLY A 530 23.50 -3.20 -22.48
C GLY A 530 23.10 -2.39 -23.75
N ILE A 531 21.75 -2.35 -24.08
CA ILE A 531 20.74 -1.79 -25.10
C ILE A 531 20.51 -2.27 -26.55
N GLY A 532 19.30 -2.34 -27.17
CA GLY A 532 17.82 -2.39 -26.90
C GLY A 532 16.97 -2.42 -28.24
N SER A 533 15.81 -3.13 -28.37
CA SER A 533 14.65 -2.81 -29.28
C SER A 533 13.38 -3.71 -29.15
N GLN A 534 12.23 -3.12 -29.52
CA GLN A 534 10.82 -3.21 -29.05
C GLN A 534 9.84 -4.21 -29.72
N ASP A 535 8.77 -4.50 -28.97
CA ASP A 535 7.37 -4.89 -29.25
C ASP A 535 6.98 -6.03 -30.23
N THR A 536 6.32 -7.04 -29.65
CA THR A 536 5.20 -7.82 -30.20
C THR A 536 4.49 -8.58 -29.07
N ALA A 537 3.24 -8.22 -28.78
CA ALA A 537 2.36 -8.98 -27.91
C ALA A 537 1.91 -10.29 -28.59
N MET A 538 1.96 -11.41 -27.87
CA MET A 538 1.33 -12.67 -28.26
C MET A 538 0.20 -13.02 -27.29
N GLU A 539 -0.97 -13.34 -27.86
CA GLU A 539 -2.12 -13.87 -27.14
C GLU A 539 -1.78 -15.24 -26.53
N VAL A 540 -2.03 -15.42 -25.23
CA VAL A 540 -2.01 -16.74 -24.57
C VAL A 540 -3.36 -16.95 -23.88
N ASP A 541 -4.03 -18.02 -24.31
CA ASP A 541 -5.40 -18.43 -23.99
C ASP A 541 -5.57 -18.94 -22.54
N ASP A 542 -6.80 -18.85 -22.05
CA ASP A 542 -7.30 -19.18 -20.70
C ASP A 542 -6.65 -20.42 -20.08
N LYS A 543 -5.77 -20.23 -19.07
CA LYS A 543 -5.28 -21.27 -18.14
C LYS A 543 -4.67 -20.66 -16.87
N PRO A 544 -4.55 -21.42 -15.76
CA PRO A 544 -4.40 -20.89 -14.40
C PRO A 544 -3.21 -19.95 -14.26
N GLN A 545 -3.44 -18.83 -13.58
CA GLN A 545 -2.54 -17.67 -13.45
C GLN A 545 -1.12 -18.10 -13.10
N GLN A 546 -0.18 -17.87 -14.03
CA GLN A 546 1.24 -18.11 -13.81
C GLN A 546 1.85 -17.00 -12.95
N ASP A 547 2.86 -17.38 -12.18
CA ASP A 547 3.65 -16.49 -11.32
C ASP A 547 4.39 -15.43 -12.18
N PRO A 548 4.46 -14.14 -11.78
CA PRO A 548 5.06 -13.07 -12.60
C PRO A 548 6.51 -13.35 -13.02
N TRP A 549 7.31 -13.94 -12.12
CA TRP A 549 8.67 -14.38 -12.41
C TRP A 549 8.70 -15.47 -13.50
N SER A 550 7.89 -16.51 -13.34
CA SER A 550 7.77 -17.58 -14.35
C SER A 550 7.34 -17.03 -15.72
N THR A 551 6.45 -16.02 -15.73
CA THR A 551 5.96 -15.39 -16.95
C THR A 551 7.08 -14.63 -17.66
N LEU A 552 7.82 -13.78 -16.96
CA LEU A 552 8.90 -13.00 -17.56
C LEU A 552 10.06 -13.90 -18.03
N ILE A 553 10.37 -14.96 -17.28
CA ILE A 553 11.34 -15.99 -17.70
C ILE A 553 10.90 -16.64 -19.01
N ILE A 554 9.63 -17.03 -19.13
CA ILE A 554 9.07 -17.59 -20.36
C ILE A 554 9.16 -16.60 -21.53
N VAL A 555 8.87 -15.31 -21.30
CA VAL A 555 8.98 -14.25 -22.32
C VAL A 555 10.43 -14.07 -22.78
N MET A 556 11.38 -14.03 -21.86
CA MET A 556 12.80 -13.94 -22.21
C MET A 556 13.29 -15.18 -22.97
N MET A 557 12.86 -16.39 -22.57
CA MET A 557 13.14 -17.61 -23.31
C MET A 557 12.49 -17.60 -24.70
N TYR A 558 11.27 -17.08 -24.83
CA TYR A 558 10.57 -16.93 -26.10
C TYR A 558 11.36 -16.04 -27.06
N GLU A 559 11.77 -14.85 -26.62
CA GLU A 559 12.57 -13.94 -27.44
C GLU A 559 13.95 -14.50 -27.75
N TYR A 560 14.56 -15.25 -26.83
CA TYR A 560 15.82 -15.97 -27.08
C TYR A 560 15.67 -17.01 -28.20
N PHE A 561 14.62 -17.85 -28.15
CA PHE A 561 14.41 -18.92 -29.13
C PHE A 561 13.97 -18.44 -30.52
N LYS A 562 13.37 -17.26 -30.64
CA LYS A 562 13.09 -16.63 -31.95
C LYS A 562 14.36 -16.30 -32.74
N GLY A 563 15.51 -16.17 -32.08
CA GLY A 563 16.76 -15.85 -32.75
C GLY A 563 16.65 -14.58 -33.60
N SER A 564 17.03 -14.67 -34.88
CA SER A 564 17.03 -13.51 -35.80
C SER A 564 15.66 -12.89 -36.06
N GLU A 565 14.57 -13.57 -35.72
CA GLU A 565 13.20 -13.02 -35.84
C GLU A 565 12.79 -12.16 -34.63
N SER A 566 13.55 -12.21 -33.54
CA SER A 566 13.33 -11.33 -32.39
C SER A 566 13.84 -9.92 -32.69
N LYS A 567 12.99 -8.93 -32.47
CA LYS A 567 13.40 -7.52 -32.48
C LYS A 567 14.33 -7.19 -31.31
N TRP A 568 14.28 -7.96 -30.23
CA TRP A 568 15.12 -7.83 -29.04
C TRP A 568 16.42 -8.64 -29.12
N LYS A 569 16.65 -9.43 -30.17
CA LYS A 569 17.88 -10.25 -30.29
C LYS A 569 19.16 -9.47 -30.00
N PRO A 570 19.39 -8.26 -30.57
CA PRO A 570 20.64 -7.57 -30.32
C PRO A 570 20.78 -7.05 -28.88
N TYR A 571 19.71 -7.01 -28.09
CA TYR A 571 19.73 -6.70 -26.65
C TYR A 571 20.02 -7.96 -25.84
N ILE A 572 19.36 -9.07 -26.17
CA ILE A 572 19.61 -10.38 -25.56
C ILE A 572 21.07 -10.83 -25.76
N ASP A 573 21.66 -10.51 -26.90
CA ASP A 573 23.07 -10.80 -27.19
C ASP A 573 24.05 -9.99 -26.31
N VAL A 574 23.60 -8.89 -25.69
CA VAL A 574 24.42 -8.05 -24.79
C VAL A 574 24.27 -8.46 -23.32
N LEU A 575 23.13 -9.05 -22.94
CA LEU A 575 22.87 -9.54 -21.59
C LEU A 575 23.86 -10.65 -21.18
N PRO A 576 24.22 -10.76 -19.89
CA PRO A 576 25.22 -11.73 -19.43
C PRO A 576 24.88 -13.17 -19.82
N ALA A 577 25.92 -13.92 -20.23
CA ALA A 577 25.81 -15.36 -20.47
C ALA A 577 26.05 -16.20 -19.20
N SER A 578 26.72 -15.61 -18.22
CA SER A 578 27.08 -16.21 -16.93
C SER A 578 26.96 -15.17 -15.81
N PHE A 579 26.75 -15.63 -14.59
CA PHE A 579 26.57 -14.79 -13.40
C PHE A 579 27.48 -15.25 -12.28
N GLU A 580 27.87 -14.30 -11.42
CA GLU A 580 28.64 -14.55 -10.20
C GLU A 580 27.76 -14.60 -8.95
N THR A 581 26.43 -14.61 -9.11
CA THR A 581 25.48 -14.74 -7.99
C THR A 581 25.60 -16.12 -7.33
N PRO A 582 25.33 -16.23 -6.00
CA PRO A 582 25.35 -17.49 -5.26
C PRO A 582 24.52 -18.63 -5.88
N MET A 583 23.52 -18.32 -6.71
CA MET A 583 22.74 -19.31 -7.47
C MET A 583 23.60 -20.27 -8.31
N PHE A 584 24.75 -19.80 -8.79
CA PHE A 584 25.69 -20.56 -9.63
C PHE A 584 26.92 -21.07 -8.89
N TRP A 585 26.93 -20.96 -7.56
CA TRP A 585 28.03 -21.41 -6.73
C TRP A 585 27.90 -22.90 -6.45
N THR A 586 29.05 -23.54 -6.23
CA THR A 586 29.10 -24.91 -5.70
C THR A 586 28.77 -24.91 -4.22
N ASP A 587 28.36 -26.05 -3.66
CA ASP A 587 28.11 -26.16 -2.22
C ASP A 587 29.33 -25.77 -1.38
N ALA A 588 30.53 -26.13 -1.84
CA ALA A 588 31.78 -25.75 -1.17
C ALA A 588 32.02 -24.23 -1.16
N GLU A 589 31.60 -23.52 -2.21
CA GLU A 589 31.65 -22.04 -2.24
C GLU A 589 30.56 -21.42 -1.38
N LEU A 590 29.35 -22.00 -1.36
CA LEU A 590 28.25 -21.55 -0.49
C LEU A 590 28.55 -21.78 1.00
N ASP A 591 29.33 -22.81 1.31
CA ASP A 591 29.78 -23.11 2.68
C ASP A 591 30.77 -22.08 3.23
N GLU A 592 31.27 -21.14 2.42
CA GLU A 592 32.00 -19.96 2.89
C GLU A 592 31.07 -18.88 3.49
N LEU A 593 29.76 -18.98 3.25
CA LEU A 593 28.68 -18.10 3.71
C LEU A 593 27.76 -18.79 4.75
N GLN A 594 28.15 -19.93 5.31
CA GLN A 594 27.32 -20.79 6.14
C GLN A 594 26.77 -20.17 7.42
N ALA A 595 27.46 -19.15 7.96
CA ALA A 595 26.98 -18.41 9.12
C ALA A 595 26.15 -17.16 8.74
N SER A 596 26.16 -16.77 7.47
CA SER A 596 25.33 -15.70 6.92
C SER A 596 23.95 -16.22 6.55
N ALA A 597 22.91 -15.42 6.82
CA ALA A 597 21.55 -15.70 6.35
C ALA A 597 21.47 -15.81 4.81
N THR A 598 22.46 -15.26 4.10
CA THR A 598 22.59 -15.35 2.63
C THR A 598 22.55 -16.80 2.13
N ARG A 599 23.17 -17.74 2.85
CA ARG A 599 23.25 -19.15 2.38
C ARG A 599 21.88 -19.81 2.29
N SER A 600 20.98 -19.57 3.25
CA SER A 600 19.61 -20.10 3.21
C SER A 600 18.73 -19.37 2.20
N LYS A 601 19.02 -18.10 1.92
CA LYS A 601 18.23 -17.24 1.01
C LYS A 601 18.54 -17.42 -0.48
N VAL A 602 19.47 -18.30 -0.88
CA VAL A 602 19.79 -18.51 -2.31
C VAL A 602 18.62 -19.12 -3.09
N GLY A 603 17.81 -19.98 -2.47
CA GLY A 603 16.54 -20.45 -3.04
C GLY A 603 16.64 -21.35 -4.29
N LYS A 604 17.82 -21.90 -4.62
CA LYS A 604 18.06 -22.67 -5.86
C LYS A 604 17.10 -23.82 -6.10
N GLU A 605 16.86 -24.65 -5.08
CA GLU A 605 15.96 -25.81 -5.20
C GLU A 605 14.51 -25.37 -5.47
N SER A 606 14.06 -24.28 -4.83
CA SER A 606 12.73 -23.71 -5.05
C SER A 606 12.58 -23.18 -6.48
N ALA A 607 13.60 -22.48 -6.99
CA ALA A 607 13.63 -21.98 -8.36
C ALA A 607 13.60 -23.13 -9.39
N GLU A 608 14.40 -24.18 -9.19
CA GLU A 608 14.42 -25.34 -10.08
C GLU A 608 13.09 -26.08 -10.11
N LYS A 609 12.46 -26.23 -8.95
CA LYS A 609 11.11 -26.79 -8.86
C LYS A 609 10.10 -25.93 -9.63
N MET A 610 10.16 -24.61 -9.50
CA MET A 610 9.31 -23.70 -10.26
C MET A 610 9.54 -23.85 -11.77
N PHE A 611 10.79 -23.98 -12.23
CA PHE A 611 11.09 -24.19 -13.64
C PHE A 611 10.51 -25.50 -14.14
N GLN A 612 10.68 -26.59 -13.39
CA GLN A 612 10.14 -27.91 -13.74
C GLN A 612 8.61 -27.94 -13.77
N ASP A 613 7.96 -27.31 -12.78
CA ASP A 613 6.51 -27.37 -12.61
C ASP A 613 5.76 -26.37 -13.51
N LYS A 614 6.37 -25.23 -13.84
CA LYS A 614 5.69 -24.10 -14.52
C LYS A 614 6.31 -23.68 -15.85
N VAL A 615 7.63 -23.62 -15.98
CA VAL A 615 8.30 -23.08 -17.18
C VAL A 615 8.46 -24.15 -18.27
N LEU A 616 9.06 -25.28 -17.92
CA LEU A 616 9.34 -26.39 -18.85
C LEU A 616 8.06 -26.90 -19.54
N PRO A 617 6.93 -27.12 -18.83
CA PRO A 617 5.69 -27.59 -19.46
C PRO A 617 5.18 -26.63 -20.54
N VAL A 618 5.34 -25.32 -20.36
CA VAL A 618 4.93 -24.32 -21.36
C VAL A 618 5.83 -24.36 -22.59
N VAL A 619 7.16 -24.40 -22.40
CA VAL A 619 8.12 -24.46 -23.50
C VAL A 619 7.94 -25.75 -24.31
N ARG A 620 7.74 -26.89 -23.63
CA ARG A 620 7.52 -28.19 -24.26
C ARG A 620 6.15 -28.30 -24.95
N ALA A 621 5.08 -27.76 -24.36
CA ALA A 621 3.76 -27.80 -25.00
C ALA A 621 3.67 -26.91 -26.27
N ASN A 622 4.54 -25.90 -26.38
CA ASN A 622 4.43 -24.86 -27.41
C ASN A 622 5.67 -24.73 -28.29
N HIS A 623 6.32 -25.84 -28.69
CA HIS A 623 7.54 -25.83 -29.51
C HIS A 623 7.49 -24.99 -30.80
N HIS A 624 6.29 -24.79 -31.36
CA HIS A 624 6.10 -23.93 -32.53
C HIS A 624 6.36 -22.43 -32.24
N LEU A 625 6.20 -22.01 -30.98
CA LEU A 625 6.52 -20.67 -30.49
C LEU A 625 7.96 -20.53 -29.99
N PHE A 626 8.63 -21.66 -29.70
CA PHE A 626 10.02 -21.70 -29.25
C PHE A 626 10.88 -22.49 -30.26
N PRO A 627 11.25 -21.89 -31.42
CA PRO A 627 12.06 -22.56 -32.43
C PRO A 627 13.34 -23.15 -31.83
N THR A 628 13.75 -24.33 -32.30
CA THR A 628 14.95 -25.07 -31.85
C THR A 628 14.95 -25.56 -30.39
N SER A 629 13.96 -25.22 -29.56
CA SER A 629 13.83 -25.70 -28.17
C SER A 629 13.83 -27.23 -28.03
N GLN A 630 13.38 -27.95 -29.06
CA GLN A 630 13.40 -29.42 -29.12
C GLN A 630 14.82 -30.02 -29.14
N THR A 631 15.84 -29.23 -29.46
CA THR A 631 17.26 -29.66 -29.46
C THR A 631 17.92 -29.54 -28.08
N TYR A 632 17.27 -28.85 -27.14
CA TYR A 632 17.74 -28.66 -25.77
C TYR A 632 17.20 -29.78 -24.89
N SER A 633 18.05 -30.36 -24.04
CA SER A 633 17.58 -31.24 -22.96
C SER A 633 16.82 -30.44 -21.91
N ASP A 634 16.09 -31.12 -21.00
CA ASP A 634 15.42 -30.44 -19.89
C ASP A 634 16.43 -29.75 -18.96
N GLU A 635 17.62 -30.33 -18.81
CA GLU A 635 18.72 -29.72 -18.06
C GLU A 635 19.23 -28.43 -18.73
N ASP A 636 19.39 -28.43 -20.05
CA ASP A 636 19.78 -27.22 -20.80
C ASP A 636 18.71 -26.12 -20.70
N LEU A 637 17.42 -26.49 -20.69
CA LEU A 637 16.33 -25.52 -20.50
C LEU A 637 16.28 -24.96 -19.08
N ILE A 638 16.57 -25.78 -18.07
CA ILE A 638 16.69 -25.32 -16.67
C ILE A 638 17.87 -24.36 -16.52
N GLN A 639 19.02 -24.66 -17.14
CA GLN A 639 20.16 -23.73 -17.14
C GLN A 639 19.83 -22.41 -17.84
N LEU A 640 19.09 -22.47 -18.96
CA LEU A 640 18.62 -21.27 -19.64
C LEU A 640 17.62 -20.48 -18.77
N ALA A 641 16.70 -21.16 -18.07
CA ALA A 641 15.76 -20.52 -17.14
C ALA A 641 16.48 -19.87 -15.95
N HIS A 642 17.50 -20.52 -15.38
CA HIS A 642 18.40 -19.94 -14.37
C HIS A 642 19.08 -18.67 -14.87
N ARG A 643 19.59 -18.68 -16.12
CA ARG A 643 20.17 -17.49 -16.75
C ARG A 643 19.14 -16.36 -16.86
N MET A 644 17.93 -16.64 -17.34
CA MET A 644 16.90 -15.61 -17.49
C MET A 644 16.42 -15.07 -16.13
N GLY A 645 16.18 -15.95 -15.15
CA GLY A 645 15.81 -15.54 -13.80
C GLY A 645 16.88 -14.67 -13.14
N SER A 646 18.15 -15.05 -13.27
CA SER A 646 19.26 -14.24 -12.73
C SER A 646 19.42 -12.91 -13.49
N THR A 647 19.12 -12.90 -14.78
CA THR A 647 19.08 -11.64 -15.56
C THR A 647 17.99 -10.72 -15.04
N ILE A 648 16.79 -11.24 -14.78
CA ILE A 648 15.68 -10.47 -14.21
C ILE A 648 16.08 -9.92 -12.84
N MET A 649 16.60 -10.77 -11.94
CA MET A 649 17.01 -10.38 -10.59
C MET A 649 18.06 -9.26 -10.57
N SER A 650 19.01 -9.27 -11.51
CA SER A 650 20.11 -8.32 -11.51
C SER A 650 19.86 -7.06 -12.36
N TYR A 651 18.93 -7.09 -13.32
CA TYR A 651 18.82 -6.05 -14.36
C TYR A 651 17.40 -5.57 -14.64
N ALA A 652 16.36 -6.23 -14.12
CA ALA A 652 15.00 -5.75 -14.27
C ALA A 652 14.78 -4.50 -13.41
N PHE A 653 13.96 -3.58 -13.91
CA PHE A 653 13.48 -2.45 -13.15
C PHE A 653 12.09 -2.77 -12.66
N ASP A 654 11.85 -2.42 -11.40
CA ASP A 654 10.51 -2.34 -10.86
C ASP A 654 9.87 -1.10 -11.48
N PHE A 655 8.79 -1.32 -12.22
CA PHE A 655 7.87 -0.26 -12.58
C PHE A 655 6.80 -0.21 -11.48
N GLN A 656 7.16 0.47 -10.38
CA GLN A 656 6.20 0.94 -9.39
C GLN A 656 5.60 2.24 -9.93
N ASN A 657 4.30 2.46 -9.76
CA ASN A 657 3.75 3.78 -9.96
C ASN A 657 4.04 4.59 -8.69
N GLU A 658 4.40 5.86 -8.86
CA GLU A 658 4.95 6.77 -7.83
C GLU A 658 3.98 7.11 -6.67
N ASP A 659 2.99 6.26 -6.42
CA ASP A 659 1.87 6.45 -5.49
C ASP A 659 2.01 5.75 -4.13
N GLU A 660 3.13 5.05 -3.89
CA GLU A 660 3.36 4.26 -2.65
C GLU A 660 4.47 4.78 -1.72
N GLU A 661 5.01 5.99 -1.91
CA GLU A 661 5.86 6.63 -0.88
C GLU A 661 5.04 7.58 0.01
N ASP A 662 4.27 6.99 0.94
CA ASP A 662 4.05 7.48 2.32
C ASP A 662 2.83 6.76 2.96
N GLU A 663 3.08 5.66 3.70
CA GLU A 663 2.41 5.29 4.98
C GLU A 663 2.80 3.85 5.42
N ASN A 664 4.09 3.62 5.73
CA ASN A 664 4.58 2.82 6.87
C ASN A 664 6.09 2.52 6.69
N ASP A 665 6.94 3.25 7.42
CA ASP A 665 8.28 2.77 7.77
C ASP A 665 8.15 1.63 8.79
N THR A 666 7.72 0.46 8.31
CA THR A 666 7.97 -0.81 8.98
C THR A 666 8.64 -1.69 7.95
N GLU A 667 9.84 -2.15 8.28
CA GLU A 667 10.72 -3.02 7.49
C GLU A 667 9.96 -4.26 6.94
N GLU A 668 9.26 -4.08 5.82
CA GLU A 668 8.56 -5.17 5.14
C GLU A 668 9.61 -5.98 4.36
N TRP A 669 9.85 -7.21 4.82
CA TRP A 669 10.87 -8.09 4.26
C TRP A 669 10.71 -8.24 2.74
N VAL A 670 11.85 -8.15 2.06
CA VAL A 670 12.07 -8.19 0.60
C VAL A 670 11.27 -9.26 -0.17
N GLU A 671 10.91 -10.38 0.46
CA GLU A 671 10.22 -11.49 -0.21
C GLU A 671 8.79 -11.13 -0.66
N GLU A 672 8.11 -10.16 -0.02
CA GLU A 672 6.77 -9.71 -0.44
C GLU A 672 6.79 -8.65 -1.55
N ARG A 673 7.91 -7.92 -1.74
CA ARG A 673 8.05 -6.93 -2.82
C ARG A 673 8.09 -7.57 -4.20
N GLU A 674 8.60 -8.79 -4.32
CA GLU A 674 8.73 -9.51 -5.59
C GLU A 674 7.38 -9.97 -6.20
N ALA A 675 6.28 -9.90 -5.43
CA ALA A 675 4.95 -10.34 -5.88
C ALA A 675 4.04 -9.22 -6.39
N LYS A 676 4.38 -7.94 -6.18
CA LYS A 676 3.47 -6.79 -6.41
C LYS A 676 3.95 -5.79 -7.48
N SER A 677 5.21 -5.83 -7.95
CA SER A 677 5.71 -4.97 -9.03
C SER A 677 5.61 -5.65 -10.41
N THR A 678 5.28 -4.89 -11.47
CA THR A 678 5.56 -5.38 -12.83
C THR A 678 7.03 -5.13 -13.10
N MET A 679 7.84 -6.18 -13.00
CA MET A 679 9.23 -6.11 -13.43
C MET A 679 9.30 -6.07 -14.96
N GLY A 680 10.20 -5.25 -15.49
CA GLY A 680 10.55 -5.38 -16.89
C GLY A 680 11.99 -5.00 -17.14
N MET A 681 12.51 -5.55 -18.23
CA MET A 681 13.86 -5.26 -18.68
C MET A 681 13.85 -3.85 -19.30
N VAL A 682 14.66 -2.95 -18.73
CA VAL A 682 14.86 -1.59 -19.28
C VAL A 682 16.23 -1.52 -19.90
N PRO A 683 16.32 -1.76 -21.22
CA PRO A 683 17.48 -1.34 -21.96
C PRO A 683 17.92 0.09 -21.51
N MET A 684 19.23 0.30 -21.23
CA MET A 684 20.02 1.56 -21.05
C MET A 684 20.18 1.82 -19.59
N ALA A 685 19.06 1.86 -18.88
CA ALA A 685 19.07 2.02 -17.46
C ALA A 685 19.80 0.85 -16.80
N ASP A 686 19.60 -0.37 -17.33
CA ASP A 686 20.24 -1.61 -16.88
C ASP A 686 21.74 -1.74 -17.19
N ILE A 687 22.33 -0.77 -17.90
CA ILE A 687 23.77 -0.75 -18.22
C ILE A 687 24.59 -0.17 -17.10
N LEU A 688 23.99 0.79 -16.39
CA LEU A 688 24.68 1.55 -15.38
C LEU A 688 24.97 0.63 -14.21
N ASN A 689 26.25 0.42 -13.92
CA ASN A 689 26.65 -0.19 -12.66
C ASN A 689 26.16 0.69 -11.50
N ALA A 690 26.02 0.10 -10.32
CA ALA A 690 25.66 0.84 -9.12
C ALA A 690 26.68 0.67 -8.00
N ASP A 691 26.74 1.68 -7.16
CA ASP A 691 27.55 1.70 -5.94
C ASP A 691 26.85 2.60 -4.91
N ALA A 692 27.33 2.57 -3.66
CA ALA A 692 26.73 3.34 -2.57
C ALA A 692 26.89 4.85 -2.78
N GLU A 693 27.95 5.23 -3.51
CA GLU A 693 28.08 6.56 -4.08
C GLU A 693 27.81 6.48 -5.57
N TYR A 694 26.90 7.32 -6.03
CA TYR A 694 26.44 7.35 -7.40
C TYR A 694 26.53 8.76 -7.95
N ASN A 695 26.42 8.91 -9.27
CA ASN A 695 26.52 10.21 -9.92
C ASN A 695 25.47 10.39 -11.02
N ALA A 696 24.60 9.40 -11.23
CA ALA A 696 23.42 9.48 -12.06
C ALA A 696 22.23 8.79 -11.38
N HIS A 697 21.03 9.22 -11.74
CA HIS A 697 19.78 8.65 -11.25
C HIS A 697 18.82 8.41 -12.41
N VAL A 698 18.15 7.25 -12.39
CA VAL A 698 17.11 6.90 -13.35
C VAL A 698 15.79 7.50 -12.86
N ASN A 699 15.24 8.44 -13.62
CA ASN A 699 13.97 9.08 -13.33
C ASN A 699 12.89 8.40 -14.19
N TYR A 700 11.77 8.09 -13.55
CA TYR A 700 10.59 7.60 -14.23
C TYR A 700 9.79 8.80 -14.76
N GLY A 701 9.15 8.64 -15.90
CA GLY A 701 8.32 9.66 -16.51
C GLY A 701 7.28 9.00 -17.40
N ASP A 702 6.17 9.68 -17.62
CA ASP A 702 4.95 9.14 -18.24
C ASP A 702 5.20 8.37 -19.55
N ASP A 703 6.14 8.86 -20.38
CA ASP A 703 6.44 8.31 -21.70
C ASP A 703 7.90 7.82 -21.86
N ALA A 704 8.77 8.06 -20.87
CA ALA A 704 10.19 7.76 -20.98
C ALA A 704 10.91 7.69 -19.62
N LEU A 705 11.85 6.76 -19.50
CA LEU A 705 12.84 6.76 -18.41
C LEU A 705 14.01 7.66 -18.80
N THR A 706 14.37 8.57 -17.89
CA THR A 706 15.44 9.55 -18.11
C THR A 706 16.56 9.38 -17.09
N VAL A 707 17.78 9.14 -17.56
CA VAL A 707 18.97 9.12 -16.70
C VAL A 707 19.55 10.53 -16.58
N THR A 708 19.60 11.06 -15.36
CA THR A 708 20.09 12.42 -15.09
C THR A 708 21.36 12.36 -14.25
N ALA A 709 22.40 13.11 -14.65
CA ALA A 709 23.60 13.27 -13.84
C ALA A 709 23.32 14.19 -12.63
N LEU A 710 23.75 13.75 -11.44
CA LEU A 710 23.56 14.47 -10.18
C LEU A 710 24.66 15.49 -9.90
N ARG A 711 25.82 15.30 -10.53
CA ARG A 711 26.99 16.16 -10.42
C ARG A 711 27.77 16.20 -11.73
N THR A 712 28.76 17.09 -11.79
CA THR A 712 29.68 17.12 -12.94
C THR A 712 30.50 15.82 -12.98
N ILE A 713 30.37 15.06 -14.06
CA ILE A 713 31.12 13.82 -14.32
C ILE A 713 32.26 14.17 -15.29
N ARG A 714 33.52 13.86 -14.91
CA ARG A 714 34.68 14.18 -15.75
C ARG A 714 34.80 13.20 -16.92
N ALA A 715 35.42 13.64 -18.01
CA ALA A 715 35.71 12.74 -19.13
C ALA A 715 36.56 11.55 -18.66
N GLY A 716 36.09 10.33 -18.95
CA GLY A 716 36.72 9.08 -18.50
C GLY A 716 36.31 8.60 -17.10
N GLU A 717 35.46 9.34 -16.39
CA GLU A 717 34.83 8.90 -15.14
C GLU A 717 33.57 8.06 -15.45
N GLU A 718 33.37 6.99 -14.69
CA GLU A 718 32.24 6.07 -14.87
C GLU A 718 30.92 6.67 -14.35
N ILE A 719 29.81 6.32 -14.98
CA ILE A 719 28.47 6.74 -14.60
C ILE A 719 27.85 5.63 -13.74
N PHE A 720 27.58 5.92 -12.47
CA PHE A 720 26.99 5.01 -11.51
C PHE A 720 25.54 5.39 -11.21
N ASN A 721 24.66 4.39 -11.29
CA ASN A 721 23.29 4.45 -10.77
C ASN A 721 23.26 4.09 -9.27
N TYR A 722 22.08 4.16 -8.65
CA TYR A 722 21.84 3.74 -7.28
C TYR A 722 20.82 2.61 -7.24
N TYR A 723 21.21 1.44 -6.72
CA TYR A 723 20.27 0.32 -6.51
C TYR A 723 19.62 0.33 -5.12
N GLY A 724 20.03 1.25 -4.23
CA GLY A 724 19.52 1.33 -2.87
C GLY A 724 20.56 0.97 -1.79
N PRO A 725 20.20 1.13 -0.51
CA PRO A 725 21.09 0.89 0.63
C PRO A 725 21.20 -0.61 0.94
N HIS A 726 21.70 -1.39 -0.01
CA HIS A 726 21.81 -2.85 0.16
C HIS A 726 23.09 -3.26 0.92
N PRO A 727 23.02 -4.21 1.87
CA PRO A 727 24.20 -4.84 2.47
C PRO A 727 24.98 -5.62 1.40
N ASN A 728 26.27 -5.90 1.65
CA ASN A 728 27.06 -6.71 0.72
C ASN A 728 26.49 -8.13 0.52
N SER A 729 25.82 -8.69 1.53
CA SER A 729 25.11 -9.97 1.42
C SER A 729 24.03 -9.93 0.34
N GLU A 730 23.23 -8.85 0.31
CA GLU A 730 22.16 -8.66 -0.66
C GLU A 730 22.68 -8.30 -2.05
N LEU A 731 23.72 -7.45 -2.12
CA LEU A 731 24.38 -7.14 -3.38
C LEU A 731 24.95 -8.40 -4.05
N LEU A 732 25.59 -9.25 -3.26
CA LEU A 732 26.12 -10.51 -3.74
C LEU A 732 24.99 -11.43 -4.20
N ARG A 733 23.91 -11.55 -3.42
CA ARG A 733 22.77 -12.42 -3.74
C ARG A 733 22.10 -12.01 -5.05
N ARG A 734 21.79 -10.73 -5.21
CA ARG A 734 21.02 -10.22 -6.36
C ARG A 734 21.85 -9.89 -7.58
N TYR A 735 23.02 -9.30 -7.39
CA TYR A 735 23.81 -8.70 -8.48
C TYR A 735 25.19 -9.35 -8.66
N GLY A 736 25.62 -10.22 -7.74
CA GLY A 736 26.85 -11.01 -7.89
C GLY A 736 28.14 -10.25 -7.60
N TYR A 737 28.08 -9.11 -6.90
CA TYR A 737 29.26 -8.33 -6.54
C TYR A 737 29.19 -7.81 -5.10
N VAL A 738 30.33 -7.32 -4.60
CA VAL A 738 30.48 -6.68 -3.29
C VAL A 738 31.35 -5.43 -3.44
N THR A 739 31.22 -4.49 -2.51
CA THR A 739 32.01 -3.25 -2.51
C THR A 739 32.20 -2.72 -1.09
N SER A 740 33.38 -2.16 -0.82
CA SER A 740 33.70 -1.60 0.48
C SER A 740 32.80 -0.44 0.87
N LYS A 741 32.19 0.26 -0.09
CA LYS A 741 31.29 1.38 0.23
C LYS A 741 29.94 0.91 0.77
N HIS A 742 29.44 -0.23 0.27
CA HIS A 742 28.23 -0.85 0.79
C HIS A 742 28.43 -1.53 2.14
N SER A 743 29.67 -1.70 2.63
CA SER A 743 29.90 -2.23 3.98
C SER A 743 29.25 -1.39 5.09
N ARG A 744 28.90 -0.14 4.79
CA ARG A 744 28.14 0.73 5.70
C ARG A 744 26.72 0.24 5.97
N TYR A 745 26.14 -0.49 5.01
CA TYR A 745 24.78 -1.05 5.07
C TYR A 745 24.77 -2.52 5.47
N ASP A 746 25.93 -3.13 5.76
CA ASP A 746 25.98 -4.54 6.16
C ASP A 746 25.07 -4.78 7.36
N VAL A 747 24.37 -5.92 7.32
CA VAL A 747 23.42 -6.34 8.35
C VAL A 747 23.80 -7.70 8.91
N VAL A 748 23.36 -7.99 10.14
CA VAL A 748 23.48 -9.31 10.77
C VAL A 748 22.12 -9.73 11.29
N GLU A 749 21.61 -10.84 10.76
CA GLU A 749 20.38 -11.47 11.25
C GLU A 749 20.69 -12.33 12.48
N LEU A 750 20.03 -12.02 13.61
CA LEU A 750 20.13 -12.72 14.88
C LEU A 750 18.86 -13.56 15.10
N PRO A 751 18.91 -14.89 14.94
CA PRO A 751 17.74 -15.74 15.15
C PRO A 751 17.30 -15.75 16.61
N TRP A 752 16.00 -15.66 16.86
CA TRP A 752 15.43 -15.70 18.21
C TRP A 752 15.79 -16.99 18.96
N SER A 753 15.82 -18.13 18.24
CA SER A 753 16.25 -19.41 18.77
C SER A 753 17.63 -19.36 19.45
N LEU A 754 18.57 -18.58 18.90
CA LEU A 754 19.91 -18.40 19.45
C LEU A 754 19.91 -17.56 20.73
N VAL A 755 19.01 -16.57 20.79
CA VAL A 755 18.79 -15.76 22.00
C VAL A 755 18.20 -16.63 23.10
N GLU A 756 17.22 -17.48 22.79
CA GLU A 756 16.62 -18.41 23.75
C GLU A 756 17.61 -19.45 24.26
N GLU A 757 18.44 -20.03 23.40
CA GLU A 757 19.56 -20.89 23.80
C GLU A 757 20.49 -20.16 24.78
N SER A 758 20.74 -18.87 24.53
CA SER A 758 21.56 -18.03 25.40
C SER A 758 20.88 -17.70 26.73
N VAL A 759 19.54 -17.55 26.76
CA VAL A 759 18.75 -17.43 28.00
C VAL A 759 18.88 -18.70 28.83
N VAL A 760 18.63 -19.86 28.22
CA VAL A 760 18.72 -21.17 28.86
C VAL A 760 20.09 -21.38 29.49
N ALA A 761 21.13 -21.10 28.71
CA ALA A 761 22.50 -21.33 29.13
C ALA A 761 22.98 -20.32 30.19
N SER A 762 22.42 -19.10 30.22
CA SER A 762 22.82 -18.05 31.19
C SER A 762 22.06 -18.15 32.51
N LEU A 763 20.82 -18.64 32.48
CA LEU A 763 19.98 -18.82 33.67
C LEU A 763 19.94 -20.26 34.19
N GLY A 764 20.55 -21.21 33.49
CA GLY A 764 20.58 -22.62 33.90
C GLY A 764 19.21 -23.30 33.84
N LEU A 765 18.36 -22.90 32.87
CA LEU A 765 17.00 -23.41 32.75
C LEU A 765 16.98 -24.81 32.11
N SER A 766 15.99 -25.62 32.44
CA SER A 766 15.65 -26.83 31.68
C SER A 766 14.78 -26.50 30.48
N ASN A 767 14.81 -27.36 29.46
CA ASN A 767 13.93 -27.24 28.28
C ASN A 767 12.44 -27.22 28.64
N GLU A 768 12.03 -27.92 29.71
CA GLU A 768 10.66 -27.88 30.21
C GLU A 768 10.29 -26.51 30.80
N GLN A 769 11.22 -25.86 31.50
CA GLN A 769 11.00 -24.52 32.05
C GLN A 769 10.90 -23.47 30.93
N LEU A 770 11.74 -23.57 29.89
CA LEU A 770 11.64 -22.70 28.72
C LEU A 770 10.30 -22.90 27.99
N LYS A 771 9.88 -24.15 27.76
CA LYS A 771 8.59 -24.45 27.12
C LYS A 771 7.40 -23.87 27.90
N LYS A 772 7.43 -23.98 29.24
CA LYS A 772 6.41 -23.36 30.11
C LYS A 772 6.46 -21.83 30.03
N ALA A 773 7.65 -21.23 29.94
CA ALA A 773 7.79 -19.78 29.80
C ALA A 773 7.24 -19.28 28.45
N ARG A 774 7.52 -20.00 27.36
CA ARG A 774 6.96 -19.70 26.02
C ARG A 774 5.43 -19.71 26.01
N GLY A 775 4.79 -20.60 26.77
CA GLY A 775 3.33 -20.63 26.89
C GLY A 775 2.69 -19.41 27.56
N TYR A 776 3.49 -18.47 28.09
CA TYR A 776 3.01 -17.17 28.58
C TYR A 776 3.23 -16.02 27.59
N LEU A 777 3.83 -16.30 26.43
CA LEU A 777 4.01 -15.36 25.33
C LEU A 777 2.92 -15.62 24.29
N ASP A 778 2.49 -14.57 23.61
CA ASP A 778 1.59 -14.69 22.48
C ASP A 778 2.41 -15.11 21.25
N SER A 779 2.13 -16.29 20.67
CA SER A 779 2.90 -16.80 19.54
C SER A 779 2.73 -15.95 18.28
N ASP A 780 1.63 -15.22 18.17
CA ASP A 780 1.27 -14.45 16.98
C ASP A 780 1.94 -13.05 17.00
N GLU A 781 2.58 -12.67 18.11
CA GLU A 781 3.30 -11.41 18.29
C GLU A 781 4.84 -11.58 18.37
N LEU A 782 5.38 -12.80 18.18
CA LEU A 782 6.83 -13.05 18.28
C LEU A 782 7.53 -12.96 16.94
N GLU A 783 8.66 -12.26 16.92
CA GLU A 783 9.59 -12.27 15.80
C GLU A 783 10.60 -13.42 15.94
N ASP A 784 10.85 -14.10 14.82
CA ASP A 784 11.78 -15.24 14.76
C ASP A 784 13.23 -14.82 14.48
N THR A 785 13.46 -13.61 13.94
CA THR A 785 14.78 -13.09 13.56
C THR A 785 14.83 -11.59 13.72
N PHE A 786 15.93 -11.07 14.24
CA PHE A 786 16.15 -9.64 14.47
C PHE A 786 17.33 -9.13 13.64
N VAL A 787 17.23 -7.95 13.06
CA VAL A 787 18.29 -7.37 12.22
C VAL A 787 19.16 -6.41 13.03
N LEU A 788 20.47 -6.63 13.01
CA LEU A 788 21.46 -5.71 13.54
C LEU A 788 22.06 -4.93 12.38
N GLU A 789 22.07 -3.61 12.47
CA GLU A 789 22.58 -2.73 11.42
C GLU A 789 23.25 -1.48 11.98
N ARG A 790 23.91 -0.71 11.11
CA ARG A 790 24.55 0.56 11.47
C ARG A 790 23.65 1.72 11.13
N GLU A 791 23.62 2.73 12.01
CA GLU A 791 23.11 4.05 11.66
C GLU A 791 24.01 4.66 10.58
N SER A 792 23.39 4.99 9.45
CA SER A 792 24.10 5.36 8.22
C SER A 792 23.36 6.52 7.54
N GLU A 793 24.03 7.66 7.37
CA GLU A 793 23.44 8.84 6.72
C GLU A 793 23.00 8.53 5.27
N GLU A 794 21.90 9.12 4.84
CA GLU A 794 21.47 9.10 3.45
C GLU A 794 22.50 9.79 2.54
N PRO A 795 22.66 9.31 1.28
CA PRO A 795 23.47 10.02 0.29
C PRO A 795 23.01 11.47 0.10
N ASN A 796 23.98 12.36 -0.09
CA ASN A 796 23.71 13.75 -0.45
C ASN A 796 22.99 13.82 -1.81
N SER A 797 22.38 14.97 -2.11
CA SER A 797 21.69 15.21 -3.40
C SER A 797 22.60 15.06 -4.63
N ASP A 798 23.92 15.09 -4.45
CA ASP A 798 24.92 14.86 -5.51
C ASP A 798 25.40 13.40 -5.60
N GLY A 799 24.81 12.50 -4.81
CA GLY A 799 25.13 11.07 -4.70
C GLY A 799 26.43 10.75 -3.96
N THR A 800 27.01 11.70 -3.22
CA THR A 800 28.18 11.45 -2.35
C THR A 800 27.75 11.05 -0.94
N LEU A 801 28.61 10.31 -0.23
CA LEU A 801 28.40 9.95 1.16
C LEU A 801 29.26 10.82 2.08
N THR A 802 28.67 11.30 3.17
CA THR A 802 29.37 11.98 4.28
C THR A 802 29.31 11.15 5.55
N GLY A 803 30.29 11.37 6.45
CA GLY A 803 30.33 10.67 7.73
C GLY A 803 30.73 9.18 7.63
N SER A 804 30.75 8.51 8.78
CA SER A 804 31.02 7.07 8.90
C SER A 804 29.81 6.40 9.54
N ALA A 805 29.35 5.28 8.98
CA ALA A 805 28.31 4.47 9.60
C ALA A 805 28.81 3.86 10.91
N ARG A 806 27.92 3.79 11.90
CA ARG A 806 28.24 3.28 13.25
C ARG A 806 27.08 2.50 13.83
N PHE A 807 27.38 1.47 14.61
CA PHE A 807 26.37 0.82 15.44
C PHE A 807 25.96 1.74 16.61
N SER A 808 24.68 2.07 16.73
CA SER A 808 24.16 3.02 17.71
C SER A 808 23.20 2.41 18.72
N GLU A 809 22.47 1.35 18.37
CA GLU A 809 21.45 0.74 19.23
C GLU A 809 21.14 -0.72 18.89
N ILE A 810 20.53 -1.42 19.84
CA ILE A 810 20.01 -2.79 19.66
C ILE A 810 18.51 -2.66 19.35
N PRO A 811 17.94 -3.42 18.39
CA PRO A 811 16.53 -3.32 18.01
C PRO A 811 15.57 -3.35 19.21
N GLU A 812 14.59 -2.46 19.23
CA GLU A 812 13.64 -2.32 20.36
C GLU A 812 12.82 -3.60 20.55
N ASP A 813 12.36 -4.22 19.45
CA ASP A 813 11.57 -5.44 19.47
C ASP A 813 12.36 -6.63 20.05
N LEU A 814 13.66 -6.74 19.74
CA LEU A 814 14.54 -7.72 20.36
C LEU A 814 14.64 -7.53 21.88
N GLN A 815 14.79 -6.27 22.32
CA GLN A 815 14.90 -5.95 23.74
C GLN A 815 13.59 -6.26 24.47
N ASP A 816 12.45 -5.90 23.89
CA ASP A 816 11.14 -6.08 24.49
C ASP A 816 10.66 -7.54 24.46
N GLN A 817 10.94 -8.29 23.39
CA GLN A 817 10.69 -9.73 23.34
C GLN A 817 11.55 -10.47 24.38
N LEU A 818 12.84 -10.14 24.50
CA LEU A 818 13.72 -10.69 25.54
C LEU A 818 13.22 -10.35 26.95
N LYS A 819 12.78 -9.11 27.17
CA LYS A 819 12.20 -8.67 28.45
C LYS A 819 10.92 -9.43 28.79
N SER A 820 10.07 -9.69 27.81
CA SER A 820 8.84 -10.46 27.95
C SER A 820 9.14 -11.92 28.28
N LEU A 821 10.10 -12.54 27.58
CA LEU A 821 10.58 -13.89 27.91
C LEU A 821 11.14 -13.95 29.33
N LEU A 822 11.99 -13.01 29.74
CA LEU A 822 12.54 -12.97 31.10
C LEU A 822 11.47 -12.77 32.18
N LYS A 823 10.41 -12.00 31.90
CA LYS A 823 9.24 -11.90 32.79
C LYS A 823 8.50 -13.24 32.89
N ALA A 824 8.33 -13.95 31.78
CA ALA A 824 7.70 -15.27 31.75
C ALA A 824 8.55 -16.31 32.52
N VAL A 825 9.86 -16.34 32.30
CA VAL A 825 10.81 -17.18 33.04
C VAL A 825 10.70 -16.95 34.55
N ARG A 826 10.62 -15.69 34.99
CA ARG A 826 10.43 -15.36 36.41
C ARG A 826 9.11 -15.90 36.99
N LYS A 827 8.04 -15.99 36.20
CA LYS A 827 6.78 -16.62 36.65
C LYS A 827 6.94 -18.13 36.86
N VAL A 828 7.73 -18.78 36.01
CA VAL A 828 7.99 -20.23 36.05
C VAL A 828 8.98 -20.60 37.16
N ASP A 829 10.05 -19.80 37.33
CA ASP A 829 11.07 -19.99 38.36
C ASP A 829 11.42 -18.63 39.01
N PRO A 830 10.76 -18.27 40.13
CA PRO A 830 11.02 -17.04 40.85
C PRO A 830 12.44 -16.91 41.43
N SER A 831 13.20 -18.02 41.53
CA SER A 831 14.57 -18.02 42.07
C SER A 831 15.62 -17.61 41.03
N SER A 832 15.27 -17.68 39.75
CA SER A 832 16.17 -17.38 38.62
C SER A 832 16.47 -15.88 38.43
N ILE A 833 15.57 -14.99 38.85
CA ILE A 833 15.69 -13.53 38.65
C ILE A 833 15.21 -12.76 39.89
N ALA A 834 16.16 -12.31 40.72
CA ALA A 834 15.88 -11.76 42.04
C ALA A 834 15.40 -10.28 42.07
N ASP A 835 15.83 -9.42 41.12
CA ASP A 835 15.57 -7.96 41.15
C ASP A 835 15.44 -7.35 39.73
N LYS A 836 14.74 -6.21 39.60
CA LYS A 836 14.58 -5.43 38.37
C LYS A 836 15.91 -4.90 37.84
N ARG A 837 16.82 -4.38 38.69
CA ARG A 837 18.16 -3.90 38.25
C ARG A 837 19.02 -5.02 37.64
N LYS A 838 18.94 -6.22 38.20
CA LYS A 838 19.66 -7.40 37.67
C LYS A 838 19.14 -7.86 36.30
N ARG A 839 17.90 -7.51 35.92
CA ARG A 839 17.34 -7.95 34.64
C ARG A 839 18.02 -7.29 33.46
N ASP A 840 18.32 -6.00 33.56
CA ASP A 840 18.91 -5.26 32.45
C ASP A 840 20.38 -5.70 32.23
N GLU A 841 21.13 -5.96 33.32
CA GLU A 841 22.46 -6.59 33.26
C GLU A 841 22.42 -8.01 32.67
N ILE A 842 21.42 -8.81 33.05
CA ILE A 842 21.19 -10.16 32.52
C ILE A 842 20.86 -10.09 31.03
N GLN A 843 20.06 -9.12 30.58
CA GLN A 843 19.73 -8.92 29.17
C GLN A 843 20.97 -8.67 28.33
N HIS A 844 21.83 -7.72 28.72
CA HIS A 844 23.07 -7.45 28.00
C HIS A 844 23.98 -8.67 27.95
N THR A 845 24.09 -9.40 29.05
CA THR A 845 24.90 -10.63 29.13
C THR A 845 24.38 -11.72 28.18
N ILE A 846 23.06 -11.91 28.13
CA ILE A 846 22.41 -12.85 27.21
C ILE A 846 22.67 -12.46 25.76
N LEU A 847 22.51 -11.18 25.42
CA LEU A 847 22.73 -10.70 24.06
C LEU A 847 24.20 -10.83 23.64
N ILE A 848 25.16 -10.46 24.49
CA ILE A 848 26.59 -10.67 24.23
C ILE A 848 26.88 -12.16 23.97
N ARG A 849 26.29 -13.06 24.75
CA ARG A 849 26.45 -14.51 24.57
C ARG A 849 25.84 -15.02 23.27
N ALA A 850 24.67 -14.51 22.88
CA ALA A 850 24.05 -14.84 21.61
C ALA A 850 24.93 -14.39 20.44
N LEU A 851 25.48 -13.17 20.52
CA LEU A 851 26.44 -12.63 19.55
C LEU A 851 27.76 -13.41 19.48
N ASP A 852 28.31 -13.84 20.62
CA ASP A 852 29.49 -14.72 20.66
C ASP A 852 29.21 -16.08 20.01
N THR A 853 28.03 -16.64 20.28
CA THR A 853 27.62 -17.91 19.69
C THR A 853 27.45 -17.77 18.18
N LEU A 854 26.84 -16.67 17.70
CA LEU A 854 26.73 -16.37 16.29
C LEU A 854 28.11 -16.20 15.63
N ALA A 855 29.00 -15.41 16.25
CA ALA A 855 30.37 -15.22 15.78
C ALA A 855 31.16 -16.54 15.68
N SER A 856 30.91 -17.49 16.59
CA SER A 856 31.57 -18.79 16.60
C SER A 856 31.14 -19.72 15.45
N ARG A 857 30.02 -19.43 14.77
CA ARG A 857 29.55 -20.20 13.60
C ARG A 857 30.37 -19.89 12.35
N TYR A 858 31.08 -18.76 12.32
CA TYR A 858 31.97 -18.44 11.21
C TYR A 858 33.26 -19.27 11.27
N PRO A 859 33.84 -19.64 10.12
CA PRO A 859 34.96 -20.59 10.07
C PRO A 859 36.31 -19.91 10.35
N THR A 860 36.35 -18.58 10.29
CA THR A 860 37.55 -17.75 10.37
C THR A 860 37.31 -16.55 11.29
N SER A 861 38.38 -15.99 11.83
CA SER A 861 38.39 -14.72 12.55
C SER A 861 38.46 -13.51 11.62
N ILE A 862 38.18 -12.31 12.14
CA ILE A 862 38.33 -11.04 11.42
C ILE A 862 39.74 -10.90 10.84
N THR A 863 40.78 -11.17 11.63
CA THR A 863 42.18 -11.06 11.21
C THR A 863 42.56 -12.07 10.13
N GLU A 864 41.96 -13.26 10.15
CA GLU A 864 42.17 -14.27 9.10
C GLU A 864 41.52 -13.84 7.79
N ASP A 865 40.30 -13.29 7.83
CA ASP A 865 39.62 -12.78 6.64
C ASP A 865 40.33 -11.58 6.02
N GLU A 866 40.84 -10.65 6.83
CA GLU A 866 41.68 -9.55 6.35
C GLU A 866 42.94 -10.07 5.66
N ARG A 867 43.55 -11.13 6.19
CA ARG A 867 44.71 -11.78 5.56
C ARG A 867 44.32 -12.44 4.24
N ILE A 868 43.17 -13.12 4.18
CA ILE A 868 42.65 -13.75 2.97
C ILE A 868 42.42 -12.70 1.87
N LEU A 869 41.77 -11.58 2.19
CA LEU A 869 41.53 -10.47 1.24
C LEU A 869 42.81 -9.78 0.78
N SER A 870 43.86 -9.79 1.60
CA SER A 870 45.18 -9.25 1.23
C SER A 870 46.03 -10.18 0.36
N GLY A 871 45.62 -11.45 0.22
CA GLY A 871 46.35 -12.48 -0.52
C GLY A 871 46.19 -12.35 -2.03
N SER A 872 47.23 -12.74 -2.78
CA SER A 872 47.16 -12.86 -4.25
C SER A 872 46.63 -14.25 -4.67
N GLY A 873 45.74 -14.30 -5.67
CA GLY A 873 45.28 -15.57 -6.27
C GLY A 873 44.00 -16.17 -5.67
N ILE A 874 43.25 -15.39 -4.88
CA ILE A 874 41.90 -15.73 -4.46
C ILE A 874 40.92 -15.61 -5.64
N SER A 875 39.93 -16.50 -5.74
CA SER A 875 38.85 -16.35 -6.72
C SER A 875 37.93 -15.20 -6.34
N GLU A 876 37.26 -14.59 -7.32
CA GLU A 876 36.32 -13.49 -7.05
C GLU A 876 35.15 -13.93 -6.16
N ARG A 877 34.65 -15.17 -6.32
CA ARG A 877 33.60 -15.74 -5.45
C ARG A 877 34.06 -15.86 -4.00
N HIS A 878 35.26 -16.40 -3.78
CA HIS A 878 35.81 -16.52 -2.42
C HIS A 878 36.06 -15.12 -1.82
N LYS A 879 36.58 -14.17 -2.60
CA LYS A 879 36.74 -12.78 -2.16
C LYS A 879 35.41 -12.13 -1.79
N ALA A 880 34.35 -12.37 -2.56
CA ALA A 880 33.01 -11.87 -2.26
C ALA A 880 32.46 -12.48 -0.95
N ALA A 881 32.57 -13.79 -0.78
CA ALA A 881 32.16 -14.49 0.44
C ALA A 881 32.90 -13.97 1.68
N VAL A 882 34.23 -13.78 1.57
CA VAL A 882 35.06 -13.24 2.66
C VAL A 882 34.66 -11.80 3.01
N THR A 883 34.31 -11.00 2.01
CA THR A 883 33.88 -9.61 2.23
C THR A 883 32.58 -9.55 3.03
N VAL A 884 31.58 -10.36 2.66
CA VAL A 884 30.29 -10.44 3.38
C VAL A 884 30.50 -10.84 4.84
N ARG A 885 31.17 -11.98 5.09
CA ARG A 885 31.37 -12.46 6.46
C ARG A 885 32.26 -11.53 7.30
N LEU A 886 33.21 -10.83 6.69
CA LEU A 886 34.03 -9.84 7.40
C LEU A 886 33.19 -8.65 7.85
N GLY A 887 32.28 -8.17 6.99
CA GLY A 887 31.32 -7.11 7.32
C GLY A 887 30.42 -7.49 8.50
N GLU A 888 29.84 -8.68 8.43
CA GLU A 888 28.99 -9.27 9.48
C GLU A 888 29.74 -9.42 10.81
N LYS A 889 30.96 -9.98 10.81
CA LYS A 889 31.78 -10.13 12.02
C LYS A 889 32.13 -8.80 12.67
N ARG A 890 32.46 -7.78 11.86
CA ARG A 890 32.74 -6.43 12.37
C ARG A 890 31.51 -5.83 13.03
N LEU A 891 30.34 -6.00 12.41
CA LEU A 891 29.08 -5.52 12.98
C LEU A 891 28.73 -6.23 14.30
N ILE A 892 28.91 -7.56 14.37
CA ILE A 892 28.77 -8.31 15.63
C ILE A 892 29.71 -7.76 16.72
N GLN A 893 30.96 -7.47 16.36
CA GLN A 893 31.94 -6.93 17.31
C GLN A 893 31.58 -5.50 17.76
N GLU A 894 31.04 -4.67 16.87
CA GLU A 894 30.53 -3.33 17.19
C GLU A 894 29.33 -3.41 18.16
N ALA A 895 28.34 -4.27 17.87
CA ALA A 895 27.18 -4.49 18.73
C ALA A 895 27.57 -4.99 20.13
N LYS A 896 28.54 -5.90 20.23
CA LYS A 896 29.10 -6.33 21.51
C LYS A 896 29.79 -5.19 22.26
N THR A 897 30.56 -4.36 21.56
CA THR A 897 31.26 -3.22 22.16
C THR A 897 30.26 -2.20 22.71
N TYR A 898 29.17 -1.95 21.97
CA TYR A 898 28.06 -1.12 22.42
C TYR A 898 27.41 -1.64 23.72
N LEU A 899 27.04 -2.93 23.76
CA LEU A 899 26.46 -3.58 24.95
C LEU A 899 27.40 -3.53 26.17
N LEU A 900 28.70 -3.70 25.96
CA LEU A 900 29.71 -3.60 27.02
C LEU A 900 29.87 -2.16 27.52
N GLY A 901 29.78 -1.16 26.64
CA GLY A 901 29.81 0.26 27.00
C GLY A 901 28.66 0.66 27.92
N ILE A 902 27.43 0.23 27.58
CA ILE A 902 26.24 0.48 28.42
C ILE A 902 26.41 -0.15 29.82
N ALA A 903 26.97 -1.36 29.89
CA ALA A 903 27.21 -2.04 31.17
C ALA A 903 28.24 -1.30 32.05
N SER A 904 29.21 -0.61 31.43
CA SER A 904 30.22 0.21 32.13
C SER A 904 29.65 1.52 32.66
N ASP A 905 28.85 2.24 31.86
CA ASP A 905 28.23 3.52 32.26
C ASP A 905 27.19 3.35 33.38
N ALA A 906 26.50 2.19 33.41
CA ALA A 906 25.61 1.81 34.50
C ALA A 906 26.35 1.53 35.82
N ALA A 907 27.62 1.12 35.77
CA ALA A 907 28.44 0.88 36.96
C ALA A 907 29.03 2.18 37.54
N ASP A 908 29.43 3.14 36.69
CA ASP A 908 30.01 4.43 37.12
C ASP A 908 28.97 5.40 37.73
N THR A 909 27.70 5.25 37.38
CA THR A 909 26.62 6.07 37.96
C THR A 909 26.25 5.68 39.40
N ASP A 910 26.61 4.48 39.87
CA ASP A 910 26.27 3.98 41.22
C ASP A 910 27.29 4.41 42.31
N ASP A 911 28.48 4.95 41.95
CA ASP A 911 29.49 5.44 42.92
C ASP A 911 29.32 6.93 43.30
N SER A 912 28.31 7.62 42.75
CA SER A 912 28.13 9.07 42.93
C SER A 912 26.91 9.51 43.75
N SER A 913 26.21 8.61 44.47
CA SER A 913 25.11 9.05 45.34
C SER A 913 24.94 8.27 46.66
N ALA A 914 25.61 8.77 47.71
CA ALA A 914 25.13 8.71 49.10
C ALA A 914 25.62 9.94 49.91
N PRO A 915 24.89 10.39 50.95
CA PRO A 915 24.51 11.80 51.10
C PRO A 915 25.42 12.62 52.01
N HIS A 916 25.87 13.80 51.55
CA HIS A 916 26.41 14.81 52.45
C HIS A 916 25.31 15.72 53.01
N LYS A 917 24.91 15.45 54.26
CA LYS A 917 24.25 16.41 55.16
C LYS A 917 25.03 17.73 55.16
N LYS A 918 24.48 18.79 54.56
CA LYS A 918 24.96 20.16 54.80
C LYS A 918 24.24 20.77 55.99
N ALA A 919 25.04 21.06 57.01
CA ALA A 919 24.66 21.74 58.23
C ALA A 919 24.18 23.18 57.96
N ARG A 920 23.18 23.58 58.76
CA ARG A 920 22.84 24.96 59.09
C ARG A 920 24.10 25.79 59.33
N ARG A 921 24.24 26.91 58.62
CA ARG A 921 24.94 28.09 59.11
C ARG A 921 24.16 29.35 58.75
N SER A 922 23.83 30.07 59.81
CA SER A 922 23.45 31.47 59.89
C SER A 922 24.41 32.38 59.14
N GLY A 923 23.86 33.35 58.43
CA GLY A 923 24.53 34.47 57.78
C GLY A 923 23.50 35.29 57.02
#